data_AF-A0AAW2ISK4-F1
#
_entry.id   AF-A0AAW2ISK4-F1
#
_cell.length_a   1.000
_cell.length_b   1.000
_cell.length_c   1.000
_cell.angle_alpha   90.00
_cell.angle_beta   90.00
_cell.angle_gamma   90.00
#
_symmetry.space_group_name_H-M   'P 1'
#
loop_
_entity.id
_entity.type
_entity.pdbx_description
1 polymer ?
#
loop_
_entity_poly.entity_id
_entity_poly.type
_entity_poly.pdbx_seq_one_letter_code
_entity_poly.pdbx_strand_id
1 'polypeptide(L)'
;MFKINVCLLLLLSLLKFADAETWIRSGYWYSGSEFPVPDINSKLFTHLVCAFAHINTSSYEINISPSDQPYMSTFTEIVRRKNPSAKTLLSIWAGANSSSTFYDMINQSLGRRAFIESSITAAREHGFMGLDLFDVFPSTPANMTNMESFLDEWKEAIDSEPKDTDTSPLILTMGAKYSPVMESMIYPVNAIRRTFNWVHVLSFDYHLPSKDRFTGAHAALYDPSSNLSTDYGINEWIRRGLPANKLVLGLPYHGYAWTLVNPNDYAIGSPAKGLAMTPDGSISYRHIKWYLNSYGVQPTFNSTYVVNYCKIGLFWIGFDDVEVVKIKVSYAKQKGLLGYSVFQVPNDHMHWTLSRAAKEEEEDQNLKHELRVILLSTTFAAILLLGTILCCLKRKFIISKVKGKAASGKTKEWSNLQVFSFAQVAAATDNFSCENKLGEGGFGPVYKGELDNGLQIAIKRLSKGSTQGTEELKNELALTTRLQHVNLVKVLGICTEREEQMLVYEYMPNRSLDMYLFDPVKRLCLDWQKRVQIIDGVTQGLLYLQEYSQVTIIHRDLKASNILLDKEMKPRISDFGIARIFQKDENAASTRRIIGTYGYVPPEYVKGGIYSRKYDVYSFGVLLLQIISGKKTSCLYGLHKNINLLQHAYELWKNDNSMEFMDPSLDDTSSTCKMKTCMQVALLCVQERWEDRPSMLEVSSMLKNETDSVPVPNLPAFSTCRSPDSQNICSSAELCSVNMLTITQEIPR
;
A
#
# COMPACT_ATOMS: atom_id res chain seq x y z
N MET A 1 -37.41 -2.58 -34.46
CA MET A 1 -35.96 -2.59 -34.78
C MET A 1 -35.33 -1.20 -34.72
N PHE A 2 -35.99 -0.15 -35.22
CA PHE A 2 -35.44 1.23 -35.25
C PHE A 2 -35.12 1.87 -33.88
N LYS A 3 -35.86 1.57 -32.81
CA LYS A 3 -35.63 2.17 -31.47
C LYS A 3 -34.48 1.55 -30.67
N ILE A 4 -34.08 0.30 -30.98
CA ILE A 4 -32.97 -0.38 -30.30
C ILE A 4 -31.63 0.15 -30.84
N ASN A 5 -31.54 0.41 -32.15
CA ASN A 5 -30.34 0.97 -32.75
C ASN A 5 -30.08 2.42 -32.31
N VAL A 6 -31.12 3.22 -32.05
CA VAL A 6 -30.96 4.60 -31.54
C VAL A 6 -30.45 4.60 -30.09
N CYS A 7 -30.91 3.68 -29.23
CA CYS A 7 -30.35 3.52 -27.88
C CYS A 7 -28.92 2.97 -27.90
N LEU A 8 -28.58 2.07 -28.82
CA LEU A 8 -27.22 1.55 -28.97
C LEU A 8 -26.25 2.63 -29.50
N LEU A 9 -26.72 3.47 -30.44
CA LEU A 9 -25.99 4.64 -30.95
C LEU A 9 -25.84 5.74 -29.89
N LEU A 10 -26.81 5.92 -29.00
CA LEU A 10 -26.72 6.82 -27.84
C LEU A 10 -25.79 6.28 -26.74
N LEU A 11 -25.75 4.96 -26.51
CA LEU A 11 -24.76 4.32 -25.63
C LEU A 11 -23.34 4.41 -26.22
N LEU A 12 -23.20 4.23 -27.54
CA LEU A 12 -21.92 4.37 -28.25
C LEU A 12 -21.47 5.84 -28.36
N SER A 13 -22.40 6.81 -28.41
CA SER A 13 -22.05 8.24 -28.39
C SER A 13 -21.70 8.75 -26.99
N LEU A 14 -22.24 8.14 -25.93
CA LEU A 14 -21.80 8.32 -24.54
C LEU A 14 -20.46 7.59 -24.24
N LEU A 15 -20.05 6.68 -25.11
CA LEU A 15 -18.73 6.02 -25.13
C LEU A 15 -17.73 6.69 -26.09
N LYS A 16 -18.04 7.89 -26.59
CA LYS A 16 -16.96 8.79 -27.03
C LYS A 16 -16.20 9.18 -25.78
N PHE A 17 -15.14 8.44 -25.47
CA PHE A 17 -14.04 8.94 -24.67
C PHE A 17 -13.67 10.30 -25.29
N ALA A 18 -14.07 11.39 -24.62
CA ALA A 18 -13.28 12.61 -24.71
C ALA A 18 -11.85 12.17 -24.39
N ASP A 19 -10.87 12.53 -25.23
CA ASP A 19 -9.45 12.23 -25.02
C ASP A 19 -9.17 12.34 -23.53
N ALA A 20 -9.02 11.19 -22.86
CA ALA A 20 -8.83 11.19 -21.42
C ALA A 20 -7.50 11.88 -21.20
N GLU A 21 -7.54 13.09 -20.63
CA GLU A 21 -6.36 13.89 -20.37
C GLU A 21 -5.37 12.99 -19.60
N THR A 22 -4.28 12.60 -20.27
CA THR A 22 -3.39 11.57 -19.74
C THR A 22 -2.76 12.09 -18.46
N TRP A 23 -3.03 11.41 -17.35
CA TRP A 23 -2.52 11.78 -16.04
C TRP A 23 -0.98 11.93 -16.06
N ILE A 24 -0.49 13.04 -15.50
CA ILE A 24 0.89 13.49 -15.70
C ILE A 24 1.82 12.72 -14.76
N ARG A 25 2.82 12.05 -15.35
CA ARG A 25 3.97 11.47 -14.68
C ARG A 25 5.20 12.21 -15.18
N SER A 26 5.56 13.25 -14.47
CA SER A 26 6.70 14.11 -14.80
C SER A 26 7.93 13.73 -13.98
N GLY A 27 9.12 14.02 -14.50
CA GLY A 27 10.36 13.79 -13.77
C GLY A 27 11.49 14.69 -14.26
N TYR A 28 12.20 15.29 -13.30
CA TYR A 28 13.36 16.11 -13.58
C TYR A 28 14.61 15.25 -13.75
N TRP A 29 15.39 15.57 -14.78
CA TRP A 29 16.76 15.10 -14.96
C TRP A 29 17.67 16.32 -15.07
N TYR A 30 18.67 16.39 -14.20
CA TYR A 30 19.66 17.46 -14.17
C TYR A 30 20.96 17.02 -14.85
N SER A 31 21.53 17.85 -15.71
CA SER A 31 22.78 17.56 -16.42
C SER A 31 23.97 17.34 -15.48
N GLY A 32 24.01 18.04 -14.35
CA GLY A 32 25.06 17.86 -13.34
C GLY A 32 24.84 16.66 -12.39
N SER A 33 23.86 15.78 -12.65
CA SER A 33 23.60 14.60 -11.82
C SER A 33 24.55 13.42 -12.04
N GLU A 34 25.49 13.53 -12.99
CA GLU A 34 26.39 12.45 -13.45
C GLU A 34 25.66 11.18 -13.94
N PHE A 35 24.33 11.21 -14.08
CA PHE A 35 23.51 10.06 -14.48
C PHE A 35 23.26 10.07 -15.99
N PRO A 36 23.64 9.03 -16.75
CA PRO A 36 23.47 9.01 -18.20
C PRO A 36 22.00 9.07 -18.63
N VAL A 37 21.67 10.01 -19.54
CA VAL A 37 20.32 10.09 -20.15
C VAL A 37 19.87 8.75 -20.76
N PRO A 38 20.72 7.97 -21.46
CA PRO A 38 20.34 6.67 -21.99
C PRO A 38 19.91 5.66 -20.95
N ASP A 39 20.25 5.83 -19.67
CA ASP A 39 19.87 4.88 -18.62
C ASP A 39 18.45 5.14 -18.10
N ILE A 40 17.91 6.35 -18.29
CA ILE A 40 16.55 6.71 -17.86
C ILE A 40 15.53 5.71 -18.43
N ASN A 41 14.64 5.20 -17.57
CA ASN A 41 13.51 4.38 -17.99
C ASN A 41 12.31 5.28 -18.32
N SER A 42 12.34 5.89 -19.51
CA SER A 42 11.31 6.83 -19.95
C SER A 42 9.90 6.24 -20.08
N LYS A 43 9.74 4.90 -20.08
CA LYS A 43 8.42 4.23 -20.07
C LYS A 43 7.63 4.42 -18.77
N LEU A 44 8.29 4.92 -17.72
CA LEU A 44 7.65 5.24 -16.43
C LEU A 44 7.06 6.66 -16.42
N PHE A 45 7.37 7.49 -17.42
CA PHE A 45 7.02 8.91 -17.43
C PHE A 45 6.20 9.25 -18.67
N THR A 46 5.27 10.20 -18.53
CA THR A 46 4.61 10.84 -19.69
C THR A 46 5.38 12.08 -20.13
N HIS A 47 6.00 12.78 -19.17
CA HIS A 47 6.79 13.98 -19.40
C HIS A 47 8.15 13.85 -18.72
N LEU A 48 9.22 14.28 -19.38
CA LEU A 48 10.55 14.36 -18.78
C LEU A 48 11.12 15.75 -18.98
N VAL A 49 11.64 16.32 -17.91
CA VAL A 49 12.11 17.70 -17.86
C VAL A 49 13.63 17.71 -17.80
N CYS A 50 14.27 18.33 -18.80
CA CYS A 50 15.71 18.50 -18.87
C CYS A 50 16.11 19.81 -18.19
N ALA A 51 16.87 19.71 -17.11
CA ALA A 51 17.24 20.81 -16.24
C ALA A 51 18.78 21.03 -16.23
N PHE A 52 19.31 22.26 -16.19
CA PHE A 52 18.64 23.55 -16.35
C PHE A 52 19.34 24.37 -17.43
N ALA A 53 18.58 25.09 -18.24
CA ALA A 53 19.07 26.24 -18.98
C ALA A 53 19.08 27.47 -18.05
N HIS A 54 19.91 28.45 -18.35
CA HIS A 54 20.12 29.63 -17.52
C HIS A 54 19.78 30.92 -18.28
N ILE A 55 19.54 32.00 -17.55
CA ILE A 55 19.31 33.32 -18.12
C ILE A 55 20.65 34.06 -18.17
N ASN A 56 21.06 34.53 -19.35
CA ASN A 56 22.27 35.36 -19.48
C ASN A 56 22.07 36.69 -18.73
N THR A 57 23.00 37.07 -17.87
CA THR A 57 22.88 38.26 -17.02
C THR A 57 22.90 39.58 -17.78
N SER A 58 23.39 39.59 -19.01
CA SER A 58 23.55 40.80 -19.83
C SER A 58 22.55 40.88 -20.97
N SER A 59 22.31 39.78 -21.69
CA SER A 59 21.36 39.76 -22.81
C SER A 59 19.94 39.34 -22.41
N TYR A 60 19.77 38.70 -21.24
CA TYR A 60 18.53 38.03 -20.81
C TYR A 60 18.06 36.89 -21.71
N GLU A 61 18.89 36.47 -22.67
CA GLU A 61 18.61 35.31 -23.50
C GLU A 61 18.87 33.99 -22.76
N ILE A 62 18.23 32.92 -23.21
CA ILE A 62 18.51 31.57 -22.74
C ILE A 62 19.94 31.16 -23.11
N ASN A 63 20.69 30.75 -22.10
CA ASN A 63 22.05 30.28 -22.19
C ASN A 63 22.13 28.83 -21.71
N ILE A 64 22.61 27.94 -22.58
CA ILE A 64 22.94 26.57 -22.25
C ILE A 64 24.47 26.48 -22.18
N SER A 65 25.00 25.99 -21.07
CA SER A 65 26.46 25.91 -20.91
C SER A 65 27.06 24.94 -21.92
N PRO A 66 28.30 25.16 -22.40
CA PRO A 66 28.95 24.21 -23.31
C PRO A 66 29.05 22.78 -22.76
N SER A 67 29.09 22.62 -21.43
CA SER A 67 29.06 21.31 -20.76
C SER A 67 27.69 20.63 -20.82
N ASP A 68 26.60 21.40 -20.85
CA ASP A 68 25.23 20.86 -20.88
C ASP A 68 24.72 20.63 -22.30
N GLN A 69 25.26 21.37 -23.28
CA GLN A 69 24.86 21.35 -24.68
C GLN A 69 24.77 19.93 -25.29
N PRO A 70 25.73 19.01 -25.08
CA PRO A 70 25.65 17.67 -25.65
C PRO A 70 24.49 16.85 -25.09
N TYR A 71 24.16 17.06 -23.81
CA TYR A 71 23.05 16.36 -23.16
C TYR A 71 21.71 16.92 -23.62
N MET A 72 21.56 18.26 -23.64
CA MET A 72 20.30 18.91 -24.00
C MET A 72 19.91 18.66 -25.46
N SER A 73 20.87 18.71 -26.39
CA SER A 73 20.63 18.47 -27.82
C SER A 73 20.18 17.04 -28.15
N THR A 74 20.60 16.05 -27.36
CA THR A 74 20.26 14.64 -27.60
C THR A 74 19.19 14.09 -26.66
N PHE A 75 18.77 14.87 -25.65
CA PHE A 75 17.86 14.43 -24.59
C PHE A 75 16.54 13.89 -25.15
N THR A 76 15.87 14.68 -25.99
CA THR A 76 14.57 14.32 -26.57
C THR A 76 14.66 13.04 -27.39
N GLU A 77 15.68 12.93 -28.24
CA GLU A 77 15.87 11.77 -29.09
C GLU A 77 16.06 10.50 -28.24
N ILE A 78 16.96 10.54 -27.26
CA ILE A 78 17.29 9.40 -26.40
C ILE A 78 16.07 8.95 -25.58
N VAL A 79 15.35 9.89 -24.98
CA VAL A 79 14.13 9.61 -24.20
C VAL A 79 13.07 8.93 -25.06
N ARG A 80 12.85 9.45 -26.28
CA ARG A 80 11.82 8.94 -27.20
C ARG A 80 12.17 7.61 -27.85
N ARG A 81 13.46 7.26 -27.98
CA ARG A 81 13.88 5.91 -28.42
C ARG A 81 13.29 4.80 -27.54
N LYS A 82 13.20 5.04 -26.22
CA LYS A 82 12.61 4.09 -25.26
C LYS A 82 11.11 4.28 -25.04
N ASN A 83 10.61 5.50 -25.19
CA ASN A 83 9.18 5.84 -25.06
C ASN A 83 8.76 6.88 -26.10
N PRO A 84 8.31 6.45 -27.30
CA PRO A 84 8.00 7.37 -28.41
C PRO A 84 6.89 8.40 -28.12
N SER A 85 6.04 8.16 -27.11
CA SER A 85 4.97 9.07 -26.70
C SER A 85 5.37 10.04 -25.60
N ALA A 86 6.58 9.91 -25.02
CA ALA A 86 7.05 10.83 -24.00
C ALA A 86 7.25 12.24 -24.58
N LYS A 87 6.77 13.24 -23.84
CA LYS A 87 7.02 14.64 -24.13
C LYS A 87 8.19 15.14 -23.29
N THR A 88 9.04 15.98 -23.88
CA THR A 88 10.22 16.53 -23.20
C THR A 88 10.09 18.04 -23.07
N LEU A 89 10.50 18.58 -21.92
CA LEU A 89 10.50 20.01 -21.65
C LEU A 89 11.91 20.48 -21.29
N LEU A 90 12.25 21.69 -21.72
CA LEU A 90 13.45 22.38 -21.27
C LEU A 90 13.12 23.23 -20.04
N SER A 91 13.79 22.97 -18.92
CA SER A 91 13.62 23.75 -17.70
C SER A 91 14.62 24.88 -17.60
N ILE A 92 14.12 26.07 -17.31
CA ILE A 92 14.89 27.31 -17.20
C ILE A 92 14.93 27.71 -15.73
N TRP A 93 16.14 27.89 -15.23
CA TRP A 93 16.39 28.29 -13.85
C TRP A 93 16.14 29.80 -13.66
N ALA A 94 15.11 30.15 -12.87
CA ALA A 94 14.80 31.55 -12.53
C ALA A 94 15.65 32.10 -11.37
N GLY A 95 16.21 31.23 -10.52
CA GLY A 95 17.02 31.62 -9.38
C GLY A 95 16.21 32.12 -8.18
N ALA A 96 16.41 31.44 -7.05
CA ALA A 96 15.64 31.49 -5.81
C ALA A 96 15.62 32.81 -5.00
N ASN A 97 16.02 33.96 -5.56
CA ASN A 97 16.19 35.18 -4.76
C ASN A 97 15.57 36.42 -5.42
N SER A 98 15.06 37.35 -4.61
CA SER A 98 14.43 38.60 -5.07
C SER A 98 15.36 39.52 -5.85
N SER A 99 16.68 39.28 -5.77
CA SER A 99 17.74 39.94 -6.52
C SER A 99 18.28 39.10 -7.69
N SER A 100 17.51 38.12 -8.18
CA SER A 100 17.94 37.28 -9.30
C SER A 100 17.81 38.01 -10.63
N THR A 101 18.65 37.59 -11.59
CA THR A 101 18.60 38.03 -13.00
C THR A 101 17.20 37.90 -13.61
N PHE A 102 16.39 36.96 -13.13
CA PHE A 102 15.01 36.81 -13.57
C PHE A 102 14.15 38.04 -13.24
N TYR A 103 14.25 38.60 -12.03
CA TYR A 103 13.47 39.79 -11.69
C TYR A 103 13.96 41.03 -12.43
N ASP A 104 15.27 41.16 -12.65
CA ASP A 104 15.83 42.22 -13.49
C ASP A 104 15.31 42.12 -14.93
N MET A 105 15.22 40.89 -15.46
CA MET A 105 14.68 40.59 -16.78
C MET A 105 13.20 40.97 -16.89
N ILE A 106 12.33 40.52 -15.98
CA ILE A 106 10.89 40.79 -16.09
C ILE A 106 10.55 42.27 -15.91
N ASN A 107 11.40 43.01 -15.20
CA ASN A 107 11.24 44.45 -14.97
C ASN A 107 11.55 45.30 -16.22
N GLN A 108 12.08 44.70 -17.30
CA GLN A 108 12.45 45.40 -18.53
C GLN A 108 11.73 44.79 -19.74
N SER A 109 10.98 45.60 -20.49
CA SER A 109 10.25 45.10 -21.68
C SER A 109 11.16 44.46 -22.72
N LEU A 110 12.36 45.02 -22.95
CA LEU A 110 13.36 44.41 -23.84
C LEU A 110 13.92 43.10 -23.27
N GLY A 111 14.11 43.02 -21.95
CA GLY A 111 14.56 41.79 -21.29
C GLY A 111 13.53 40.66 -21.40
N ARG A 112 12.25 40.96 -21.16
CA ARG A 112 11.14 40.01 -21.36
C ARG A 112 11.10 39.50 -22.79
N ARG A 113 11.20 40.40 -23.77
CA ARG A 113 11.22 40.03 -25.18
C ARG A 113 12.39 39.10 -25.52
N ALA A 114 13.61 39.46 -25.10
CA ALA A 114 14.81 38.66 -25.34
C ALA A 114 14.71 37.26 -24.72
N PHE A 115 14.21 37.16 -23.49
CA PHE A 115 13.94 35.87 -22.84
C PHE A 115 12.91 35.05 -23.60
N ILE A 116 11.76 35.65 -23.94
CA ILE A 116 10.65 34.95 -24.58
C ILE A 116 11.09 34.40 -25.94
N GLU A 117 11.65 35.24 -26.79
CA GLU A 117 12.10 34.85 -28.14
C GLU A 117 13.18 33.77 -28.07
N SER A 118 14.22 33.96 -27.25
CA SER A 118 15.30 32.97 -27.12
C SER A 118 14.85 31.66 -26.48
N SER A 119 13.88 31.67 -25.57
CA SER A 119 13.35 30.44 -24.95
C SER A 119 12.59 29.55 -25.93
N ILE A 120 11.76 30.15 -26.78
CA ILE A 120 11.03 29.45 -27.83
C ILE A 120 12.03 28.86 -28.84
N THR A 121 12.99 29.67 -29.28
CA THR A 121 14.07 29.23 -30.19
C THR A 121 14.84 28.06 -29.59
N ALA A 122 15.33 28.17 -28.35
CA ALA A 122 16.09 27.12 -27.69
C ALA A 122 15.29 25.81 -27.57
N ALA A 123 14.01 25.88 -27.21
CA ALA A 123 13.15 24.69 -27.15
C ALA A 123 13.03 24.01 -28.52
N ARG A 124 12.79 24.78 -29.59
CA ARG A 124 12.62 24.22 -30.94
C ARG A 124 13.92 23.67 -31.52
N GLU A 125 15.03 24.38 -31.38
CA GLU A 125 16.35 23.96 -31.88
C GLU A 125 16.80 22.63 -31.26
N HIS A 126 16.46 22.37 -30.00
CA HIS A 126 16.81 21.15 -29.28
C HIS A 126 15.66 20.11 -29.26
N GLY A 127 14.60 20.34 -30.03
CA GLY A 127 13.48 19.42 -30.22
C GLY A 127 12.58 19.22 -29.00
N PHE A 128 12.61 20.12 -28.01
CA PHE A 128 11.71 20.08 -26.86
C PHE A 128 10.26 20.43 -27.25
N MET A 129 9.31 19.80 -26.58
CA MET A 129 7.87 20.00 -26.77
C MET A 129 7.28 21.01 -25.78
N GLY A 130 8.09 21.57 -24.88
CA GLY A 130 7.66 22.56 -23.92
C GLY A 130 8.79 23.21 -23.15
N LEU A 131 8.41 24.20 -22.36
CA LEU A 131 9.27 25.02 -21.51
C LEU A 131 8.75 24.94 -20.08
N ASP A 132 9.67 24.81 -19.13
CA ASP A 132 9.40 24.80 -17.70
C ASP A 132 10.14 25.96 -17.03
N LEU A 133 9.44 26.83 -16.30
CA LEU A 133 10.07 27.89 -15.53
C LEU A 133 10.25 27.43 -14.07
N PHE A 134 11.49 27.23 -13.63
CA PHE A 134 11.76 26.57 -12.35
C PHE A 134 12.26 27.51 -11.26
N ASP A 135 11.78 27.27 -10.04
CA ASP A 135 12.19 27.92 -8.80
C ASP A 135 11.96 29.44 -8.72
N VAL A 136 10.85 29.89 -9.31
CA VAL A 136 10.36 31.28 -9.14
C VAL A 136 9.86 31.47 -7.71
N PHE A 137 10.19 32.56 -7.03
CA PHE A 137 9.64 32.89 -5.71
C PHE A 137 8.54 33.96 -5.79
N PRO A 138 7.61 34.02 -4.82
CA PRO A 138 6.88 35.24 -4.55
C PRO A 138 7.87 36.36 -4.17
N SER A 139 7.65 37.56 -4.69
CA SER A 139 8.54 38.71 -4.53
C SER A 139 7.70 39.95 -4.22
N THR A 140 8.32 41.13 -4.30
CA THR A 140 7.64 42.40 -4.05
C THR A 140 6.39 42.54 -4.95
N PRO A 141 5.36 43.29 -4.51
CA PRO A 141 4.17 43.52 -5.33
C PRO A 141 4.48 44.04 -6.74
N ALA A 142 5.47 44.92 -6.88
CA ALA A 142 5.92 45.44 -8.17
C ALA A 142 6.47 44.33 -9.09
N ASN A 143 7.36 43.47 -8.56
CA ASN A 143 7.89 42.34 -9.31
C ASN A 143 6.78 41.35 -9.69
N MET A 144 5.79 41.13 -8.81
CA MET A 144 4.66 40.24 -9.11
C MET A 144 3.70 40.84 -10.16
N THR A 145 3.54 42.17 -10.23
CA THR A 145 2.84 42.83 -11.34
C THR A 145 3.61 42.69 -12.66
N ASN A 146 4.93 42.87 -12.65
CA ASN A 146 5.75 42.67 -13.86
C ASN A 146 5.79 41.19 -14.29
N MET A 147 5.70 40.26 -13.33
CA MET A 147 5.51 38.84 -13.59
C MET A 147 4.19 38.58 -14.33
N GLU A 148 3.08 39.27 -13.99
CA GLU A 148 1.83 39.14 -14.73
C GLU A 148 2.00 39.54 -16.20
N SER A 149 2.59 40.71 -16.46
CA SER A 149 2.86 41.18 -17.82
C SER A 149 3.77 40.20 -18.59
N PHE A 150 4.82 39.71 -17.94
CA PHE A 150 5.71 38.71 -18.52
C PHE A 150 4.98 37.42 -18.90
N LEU A 151 4.13 36.89 -18.01
CA LEU A 151 3.40 35.65 -18.25
C LEU A 151 2.34 35.79 -19.35
N ASP A 152 1.69 36.95 -19.46
CA ASP A 152 0.73 37.23 -20.53
C ASP A 152 1.48 37.37 -21.88
N GLU A 153 2.60 38.11 -21.93
CA GLU A 153 3.44 38.25 -23.13
C GLU A 153 4.03 36.90 -23.60
N TRP A 154 4.50 36.07 -22.67
CA TRP A 154 5.08 34.76 -23.00
C TRP A 154 4.03 33.82 -23.57
N LYS A 155 2.80 33.84 -23.02
CA LYS A 155 1.68 33.05 -23.54
C LYS A 155 1.29 33.50 -24.93
N GLU A 156 1.18 34.81 -25.16
CA GLU A 156 0.84 35.38 -26.46
C GLU A 156 1.88 35.01 -27.52
N ALA A 157 3.17 35.08 -27.19
CA ALA A 157 4.24 34.71 -28.10
C ALA A 157 4.18 33.23 -28.52
N ILE A 158 3.89 32.32 -27.58
CA ILE A 158 3.73 30.88 -27.88
C ILE A 158 2.47 30.62 -28.70
N ASP A 159 1.36 31.31 -28.41
CA ASP A 159 0.12 31.16 -29.19
C ASP A 159 0.25 31.70 -30.62
N SER A 160 1.11 32.69 -30.79
CA SER A 160 1.40 33.36 -32.06
C SER A 160 2.55 32.72 -32.86
N GLU A 161 3.18 31.67 -32.33
CA GLU A 161 4.23 30.94 -33.04
C GLU A 161 3.67 30.39 -34.37
N PRO A 162 4.36 30.58 -35.51
CA PRO A 162 3.94 30.06 -36.80
C PRO A 162 3.71 28.54 -36.73
N LYS A 163 2.51 28.09 -37.09
CA LYS A 163 2.15 26.66 -37.08
C LYS A 163 2.41 26.06 -38.44
N ASP A 164 3.47 25.28 -38.58
CA ASP A 164 3.56 24.30 -39.66
C ASP A 164 2.59 23.14 -39.38
N THR A 165 2.22 22.39 -40.41
CA THR A 165 1.19 21.33 -40.33
C THR A 165 1.50 20.22 -39.31
N ASP A 166 2.74 20.09 -38.86
CA ASP A 166 3.20 19.08 -37.88
C ASP A 166 3.67 19.64 -36.51
N THR A 167 3.68 20.96 -36.30
CA THR A 167 4.17 21.55 -35.04
C THR A 167 3.04 21.82 -34.05
N SER A 168 3.03 21.05 -32.94
CA SER A 168 2.15 21.34 -31.80
C SER A 168 2.65 22.55 -31.00
N PRO A 169 1.74 23.36 -30.40
CA PRO A 169 2.13 24.45 -29.49
C PRO A 169 3.01 23.94 -28.35
N LEU A 170 3.97 24.77 -27.91
CA LEU A 170 4.81 24.44 -26.75
C LEU A 170 3.95 24.33 -25.49
N ILE A 171 4.21 23.28 -24.71
CA ILE A 171 3.65 23.13 -23.36
C ILE A 171 4.39 24.10 -22.43
N LEU A 172 3.65 24.87 -21.64
CA LEU A 172 4.22 25.72 -20.60
C LEU A 172 3.95 25.12 -19.21
N THR A 173 5.00 24.94 -18.42
CA THR A 173 4.91 24.53 -17.01
C THR A 173 5.74 25.43 -16.10
N MET A 174 5.49 25.34 -14.80
CA MET A 174 6.25 26.08 -13.79
C MET A 174 6.53 25.21 -12.57
N GLY A 175 7.76 25.21 -12.08
CA GLY A 175 8.12 24.74 -10.75
C GLY A 175 7.90 25.84 -9.72
N ALA A 176 6.83 25.73 -8.92
CA ALA A 176 6.46 26.74 -7.92
C ALA A 176 6.57 26.20 -6.49
N LYS A 177 6.67 27.12 -5.52
CA LYS A 177 6.71 26.74 -4.11
C LYS A 177 5.41 26.05 -3.67
N TYR A 178 5.54 25.26 -2.60
CA TYR A 178 4.43 24.48 -2.07
C TYR A 178 3.17 25.31 -1.76
N SER A 179 3.37 26.55 -1.33
CA SER A 179 2.32 27.53 -1.04
C SER A 179 2.43 28.70 -2.02
N PRO A 180 1.29 29.24 -2.50
CA PRO A 180 1.29 30.44 -3.33
C PRO A 180 1.61 31.73 -2.53
N VAL A 181 1.74 31.61 -1.22
CA VAL A 181 1.99 32.70 -0.27
C VAL A 181 3.23 32.36 0.53
N MET A 182 4.16 33.30 0.57
CA MET A 182 5.35 33.24 1.41
C MET A 182 5.49 34.57 2.13
N GLU A 183 5.40 34.54 3.45
CA GLU A 183 5.36 35.75 4.29
C GLU A 183 4.23 36.69 3.84
N SER A 184 4.56 37.88 3.33
CA SER A 184 3.62 38.87 2.78
C SER A 184 3.55 38.87 1.24
N MET A 185 4.32 38.01 0.58
CA MET A 185 4.46 37.96 -0.88
C MET A 185 3.59 36.83 -1.46
N ILE A 186 2.95 37.10 -2.61
CA ILE A 186 1.93 36.23 -3.20
C ILE A 186 2.18 36.11 -4.70
N TYR A 187 2.09 34.90 -5.25
CA TYR A 187 2.13 34.72 -6.70
C TYR A 187 0.92 35.34 -7.41
N PRO A 188 1.07 35.75 -8.67
CA PRO A 188 -0.06 36.14 -9.52
C PRO A 188 -0.85 34.91 -10.01
N VAL A 189 -1.62 34.28 -9.11
CA VAL A 189 -2.31 33.01 -9.35
C VAL A 189 -3.22 33.07 -10.60
N ASN A 190 -3.85 34.21 -10.87
CA ASN A 190 -4.70 34.39 -12.03
C ASN A 190 -3.93 34.38 -13.36
N ALA A 191 -2.76 35.02 -13.44
CA ALA A 191 -1.91 34.96 -14.63
C ALA A 191 -1.36 33.55 -14.82
N ILE A 192 -0.85 32.93 -13.74
CA ILE A 192 -0.38 31.53 -13.74
C ILE A 192 -1.45 30.59 -14.31
N ARG A 193 -2.71 30.74 -13.87
CA ARG A 193 -3.84 29.93 -14.33
C ARG A 193 -4.11 30.07 -15.82
N ARG A 194 -3.88 31.24 -16.43
CA ARG A 194 -4.10 31.48 -17.87
C ARG A 194 -2.92 31.05 -18.73
N THR A 195 -1.70 31.24 -18.22
CA THR A 195 -0.46 31.01 -18.97
C THR A 195 -0.05 29.54 -18.98
N PHE A 196 0.07 28.90 -17.82
CA PHE A 196 0.64 27.56 -17.72
C PHE A 196 -0.40 26.46 -17.96
N ASN A 197 0.02 25.39 -18.62
CA ASN A 197 -0.77 24.16 -18.72
C ASN A 197 -0.96 23.57 -17.31
N TRP A 198 0.11 23.49 -16.52
CA TRP A 198 0.07 23.11 -15.11
C TRP A 198 1.28 23.63 -14.33
N VAL A 199 1.21 23.48 -13.00
CA VAL A 199 2.26 23.86 -12.05
C VAL A 199 2.77 22.61 -11.33
N HIS A 200 4.08 22.38 -11.38
CA HIS A 200 4.79 21.45 -10.51
C HIS A 200 4.92 22.10 -9.12
N VAL A 201 4.12 21.63 -8.17
CA VAL A 201 4.15 22.14 -6.79
C VAL A 201 5.29 21.47 -6.05
N LEU A 202 6.33 22.21 -5.70
CA LEU A 202 7.50 21.73 -4.97
C LEU A 202 7.14 21.48 -3.49
N SER A 203 6.48 20.34 -3.23
CA SER A 203 5.98 19.90 -1.93
C SER A 203 7.03 19.14 -1.10
N PHE A 204 8.19 19.77 -0.95
CA PHE A 204 9.32 19.27 -0.19
C PHE A 204 10.23 20.44 0.24
N ASP A 205 11.34 20.13 0.92
CA ASP A 205 12.29 21.08 1.50
C ASP A 205 11.70 22.00 2.59
N TYR A 206 10.68 21.54 3.31
CA TYR A 206 10.05 22.28 4.41
C TYR A 206 10.98 22.52 5.59
N HIS A 207 11.78 21.50 5.90
CA HIS A 207 12.77 21.51 6.96
C HIS A 207 14.13 21.15 6.38
N LEU A 208 15.15 21.94 6.72
CA LEU A 208 16.49 21.80 6.15
C LEU A 208 17.57 21.86 7.23
N PRO A 209 18.60 21.01 7.19
CA PRO A 209 19.66 20.98 8.20
C PRO A 209 20.57 22.21 8.20
N SER A 210 20.54 23.00 7.12
CA SER A 210 21.20 24.31 7.04
C SER A 210 20.44 25.41 7.79
N LYS A 211 19.14 25.24 8.03
CA LYS A 211 18.26 26.24 8.66
C LYS A 211 17.81 25.83 10.05
N ASP A 212 17.42 24.57 10.20
CA ASP A 212 16.78 24.04 11.41
C ASP A 212 17.79 23.31 12.30
N ARG A 213 17.78 23.67 13.59
CA ARG A 213 18.57 22.99 14.65
C ARG A 213 17.80 21.85 15.31
N PHE A 214 16.88 21.25 14.57
CA PHE A 214 16.08 20.09 14.96
C PHE A 214 15.80 19.22 13.73
N THR A 215 15.56 17.93 13.93
CA THR A 215 15.19 16.99 12.87
C THR A 215 13.78 17.32 12.35
N GLY A 216 13.56 17.30 11.03
CA GLY A 216 12.30 17.76 10.46
C GLY A 216 11.78 16.88 9.33
N ALA A 217 10.46 16.84 9.17
CA ALA A 217 9.78 16.18 8.07
C ALA A 217 9.85 17.05 6.81
N HIS A 218 10.95 16.95 6.05
CA HIS A 218 11.21 17.84 4.90
C HIS A 218 10.15 17.78 3.79
N ALA A 219 9.34 16.72 3.73
CA ALA A 219 8.32 16.51 2.70
C ALA A 219 6.97 16.10 3.28
N ALA A 220 6.61 16.58 4.47
CA ALA A 220 5.38 16.22 5.16
C ALA A 220 4.12 16.33 4.27
N LEU A 221 3.32 15.26 4.18
CA LEU A 221 2.00 15.34 3.55
C LEU A 221 1.04 16.16 4.42
N TYR A 222 1.08 15.89 5.72
CA TYR A 222 0.31 16.57 6.75
C TYR A 222 1.24 17.09 7.85
N ASP A 223 0.89 18.22 8.46
CA ASP A 223 1.54 18.69 9.68
C ASP A 223 0.46 19.29 10.58
N PRO A 224 0.12 18.65 11.71
CA PRO A 224 -0.91 19.16 12.61
C PRO A 224 -0.44 20.40 13.40
N SER A 225 0.86 20.69 13.41
CA SER A 225 1.48 21.75 14.21
C SER A 225 1.83 23.00 13.42
N SER A 226 1.82 22.94 12.08
CA SER A 226 2.21 24.07 11.24
C SER A 226 1.56 24.02 9.84
N ASN A 227 1.73 25.10 9.10
CA ASN A 227 1.31 25.20 7.69
C ASN A 227 2.38 24.66 6.71
N LEU A 228 3.47 24.08 7.20
CA LEU A 228 4.56 23.52 6.39
C LEU A 228 4.22 22.08 5.96
N SER A 229 3.13 21.93 5.20
CA SER A 229 2.72 20.63 4.67
C SER A 229 2.18 20.71 3.25
N THR A 230 2.23 19.57 2.57
CA THR A 230 1.73 19.40 1.22
C THR A 230 0.23 19.67 1.15
N ASP A 231 -0.57 19.14 2.07
CA ASP A 231 -2.02 19.33 2.06
C ASP A 231 -2.40 20.80 2.24
N TYR A 232 -1.76 21.51 3.17
CA TYR A 232 -1.96 22.95 3.34
C TYR A 232 -1.66 23.70 2.04
N GLY A 233 -0.49 23.49 1.45
CA GLY A 233 -0.05 24.18 0.24
C GLY A 233 -0.97 23.96 -0.95
N ILE A 234 -1.35 22.70 -1.21
CA ILE A 234 -2.29 22.35 -2.29
C ILE A 234 -3.66 23.02 -2.08
N ASN A 235 -4.19 22.97 -0.86
CA ASN A 235 -5.47 23.61 -0.56
C ASN A 235 -5.39 25.14 -0.71
N GLU A 236 -4.25 25.76 -0.37
CA GLU A 236 -4.04 27.20 -0.52
C GLU A 236 -3.95 27.63 -2.00
N TRP A 237 -3.28 26.86 -2.86
CA TRP A 237 -3.31 27.07 -4.32
C TRP A 237 -4.73 27.01 -4.87
N ILE A 238 -5.52 26.00 -4.47
CA ILE A 238 -6.91 25.83 -4.90
C ILE A 238 -7.79 26.97 -4.39
N ARG A 239 -7.66 27.32 -3.11
CA ARG A 239 -8.42 28.40 -2.47
C ARG A 239 -8.22 29.75 -3.16
N ARG A 240 -7.03 29.98 -3.73
CA ARG A 240 -6.69 31.19 -4.50
C ARG A 240 -7.03 31.13 -5.98
N GLY A 241 -7.65 30.04 -6.44
CA GLY A 241 -8.26 29.96 -7.75
C GLY A 241 -7.50 29.16 -8.80
N LEU A 242 -6.36 28.51 -8.46
CA LEU A 242 -5.73 27.56 -9.38
C LEU A 242 -6.42 26.20 -9.26
N PRO A 243 -7.09 25.68 -10.30
CA PRO A 243 -7.87 24.46 -10.16
C PRO A 243 -6.98 23.24 -9.93
N ALA A 244 -7.49 22.23 -9.22
CA ALA A 244 -6.78 21.00 -8.89
C ALA A 244 -6.19 20.31 -10.14
N ASN A 245 -6.93 20.29 -11.25
CA ASN A 245 -6.48 19.73 -12.53
C ASN A 245 -5.41 20.57 -13.26
N LYS A 246 -4.86 21.61 -12.63
CA LYS A 246 -3.64 22.31 -13.08
C LYS A 246 -2.48 22.17 -12.10
N LEU A 247 -2.64 21.37 -11.05
CA LEU A 247 -1.61 21.12 -10.05
C LEU A 247 -1.03 19.72 -10.27
N VAL A 248 0.30 19.64 -10.25
CA VAL A 248 1.07 18.39 -10.31
C VAL A 248 1.91 18.29 -9.05
N LEU A 249 1.70 17.23 -8.27
CA LEU A 249 2.31 17.06 -6.95
C LEU A 249 3.82 16.75 -7.04
N GLY A 250 4.66 17.51 -6.34
CA GLY A 250 6.10 17.25 -6.26
C GLY A 250 6.45 16.11 -5.30
N LEU A 251 7.26 15.16 -5.76
CA LEU A 251 7.76 14.04 -4.97
C LEU A 251 9.29 14.09 -4.88
N PRO A 252 9.89 14.23 -3.68
CA PRO A 252 11.33 14.24 -3.53
C PRO A 252 11.88 12.82 -3.55
N TYR A 253 12.79 12.52 -4.47
CA TYR A 253 13.58 11.29 -4.43
C TYR A 253 14.89 11.51 -3.67
N HIS A 254 14.87 12.39 -2.69
CA HIS A 254 15.99 12.69 -1.82
C HIS A 254 15.46 12.87 -0.39
N GLY A 255 16.38 12.87 0.55
CA GLY A 255 16.14 13.22 1.94
C GLY A 255 17.19 14.18 2.45
N TYR A 256 17.12 14.48 3.73
CA TYR A 256 18.12 15.30 4.41
C TYR A 256 18.64 14.62 5.67
N ALA A 257 19.92 14.82 5.94
CA ALA A 257 20.61 14.31 7.10
C ALA A 257 20.97 15.42 8.11
N TRP A 258 20.67 15.16 9.37
CA TRP A 258 21.01 15.97 10.53
C TRP A 258 21.97 15.23 11.46
N THR A 259 22.88 15.97 12.09
CA THR A 259 23.68 15.45 13.20
C THR A 259 22.89 15.67 14.49
N LEU A 260 22.49 14.60 15.18
CA LEU A 260 21.75 14.68 16.44
C LEU A 260 22.61 15.27 17.57
N VAL A 261 21.96 16.02 18.48
CA VAL A 261 22.60 16.43 19.74
C VAL A 261 22.70 15.24 20.68
N ASN A 262 21.61 14.48 20.80
CA ASN A 262 21.52 13.27 21.62
C ASN A 262 21.06 12.10 20.74
N PRO A 263 21.89 11.06 20.50
CA PRO A 263 21.49 9.94 19.65
C PRO A 263 20.35 9.09 20.22
N ASN A 264 20.01 9.22 21.51
CA ASN A 264 18.88 8.51 22.12
C ASN A 264 17.54 9.23 21.90
N ASP A 265 17.58 10.49 21.45
CA ASP A 265 16.41 11.30 21.09
C ASP A 265 16.46 11.59 19.59
N TYR A 266 15.69 10.85 18.81
CA TYR A 266 15.78 10.83 17.35
C TYR A 266 14.40 10.77 16.67
N ALA A 267 13.37 11.22 17.36
CA ALA A 267 12.06 11.48 16.75
C ALA A 267 12.14 12.66 15.78
N ILE A 268 11.06 12.94 15.06
CA ILE A 268 10.91 14.21 14.35
C ILE A 268 10.75 15.32 15.40
N GLY A 269 11.49 16.41 15.26
CA GLY A 269 11.56 17.52 16.21
C GLY A 269 12.69 17.42 17.23
N SER A 270 13.47 16.34 17.23
CA SER A 270 14.58 16.16 18.17
C SER A 270 15.72 17.16 17.91
N PRO A 271 16.39 17.68 18.95
CA PRO A 271 17.47 18.65 18.80
C PRO A 271 18.64 18.13 17.94
N ALA A 272 19.11 18.96 17.01
CA ALA A 272 20.17 18.64 16.07
C ALA A 272 21.20 19.77 15.96
N LYS A 273 22.45 19.40 15.72
CA LYS A 273 23.56 20.33 15.45
C LYS A 273 23.50 20.94 14.05
N GLY A 274 22.68 20.38 13.14
CA GLY A 274 22.52 20.81 11.76
C GLY A 274 23.08 19.78 10.78
N LEU A 275 23.71 20.25 9.69
CA LEU A 275 24.26 19.48 8.57
C LEU A 275 24.98 18.17 8.95
N ALA A 276 24.74 17.13 8.15
CA ALA A 276 25.41 15.84 8.22
C ALA A 276 25.61 15.23 6.84
N MET A 277 26.62 14.37 6.72
CA MET A 277 26.94 13.50 5.57
C MET A 277 27.37 14.23 4.29
N THR A 278 26.62 15.23 3.83
CA THR A 278 26.92 16.05 2.65
C THR A 278 26.98 17.54 3.02
N PRO A 279 27.62 18.40 2.20
CA PRO A 279 27.80 19.82 2.51
C PRO A 279 26.49 20.60 2.73
N ASP A 280 25.42 20.21 2.05
CA ASP A 280 24.06 20.79 2.15
C ASP A 280 23.10 19.89 2.95
N GLY A 281 23.58 18.73 3.39
CA GLY A 281 22.81 17.71 4.10
C GLY A 281 21.87 16.90 3.22
N SER A 282 21.79 17.15 1.91
CA SER A 282 20.91 16.41 1.01
C SER A 282 21.50 15.03 0.68
N ILE A 283 20.66 14.01 0.57
CA ILE A 283 21.07 12.64 0.22
C ILE A 283 20.06 12.05 -0.76
N SER A 284 20.54 11.52 -1.89
CA SER A 284 19.67 10.84 -2.85
C SER A 284 19.07 9.55 -2.25
N TYR A 285 17.84 9.22 -2.63
CA TYR A 285 17.17 8.02 -2.12
C TYR A 285 17.98 6.74 -2.37
N ARG A 286 18.66 6.63 -3.52
CA ARG A 286 19.61 5.55 -3.81
C ARG A 286 20.70 5.41 -2.75
N HIS A 287 21.32 6.51 -2.33
CA HIS A 287 22.34 6.48 -1.27
C HIS A 287 21.70 6.16 0.09
N ILE A 288 20.52 6.71 0.40
CA ILE A 288 19.79 6.36 1.62
C ILE A 288 19.56 4.85 1.70
N LYS A 289 19.07 4.21 0.63
CA LYS A 289 18.90 2.75 0.58
C LYS A 289 20.22 2.00 0.73
N TRP A 290 21.30 2.48 0.12
CA TRP A 290 22.63 1.91 0.31
C TRP A 290 23.05 1.95 1.79
N TYR A 291 22.84 3.08 2.47
CA TYR A 291 23.11 3.23 3.90
C TYR A 291 22.25 2.30 4.76
N LEU A 292 20.94 2.25 4.53
CA LEU A 292 20.03 1.35 5.26
C LEU A 292 20.46 -0.11 5.14
N ASN A 293 20.82 -0.55 3.92
CA ASN A 293 21.28 -1.91 3.65
C ASN A 293 22.64 -2.19 4.29
N SER A 294 23.59 -1.26 4.18
CA SER A 294 24.96 -1.44 4.68
C SER A 294 25.03 -1.49 6.20
N TYR A 295 24.18 -0.72 6.88
CA TYR A 295 24.14 -0.65 8.34
C TYR A 295 23.02 -1.49 8.97
N GLY A 296 22.23 -2.22 8.16
CA GLY A 296 21.12 -3.05 8.64
C GLY A 296 20.02 -2.25 9.35
N VAL A 297 19.85 -0.98 9.00
CA VAL A 297 18.88 -0.08 9.64
C VAL A 297 17.54 -0.16 8.93
N GLN A 298 16.47 -0.37 9.70
CA GLN A 298 15.10 -0.28 9.18
C GLN A 298 14.59 1.16 9.33
N PRO A 299 14.01 1.74 8.27
CA PRO A 299 13.43 3.07 8.38
C PRO A 299 12.13 3.03 9.17
N THR A 300 11.90 4.07 9.95
CA THR A 300 10.66 4.29 10.70
C THR A 300 9.69 5.07 9.83
N PHE A 301 8.48 4.55 9.63
CA PHE A 301 7.39 5.28 9.02
C PHE A 301 6.68 6.14 10.08
N ASN A 302 6.46 7.41 9.78
CA ASN A 302 5.68 8.31 10.61
C ASN A 302 4.33 8.59 9.94
N SER A 303 3.23 8.12 10.54
CA SER A 303 1.88 8.29 10.01
C SER A 303 1.30 9.70 10.18
N THR A 304 1.81 10.48 11.15
CA THR A 304 1.37 11.87 11.37
C THR A 304 1.80 12.77 10.22
N TYR A 305 3.08 12.68 9.82
CA TYR A 305 3.64 13.50 8.74
C TYR A 305 3.63 12.81 7.37
N VAL A 306 3.44 11.49 7.34
CA VAL A 306 3.54 10.63 6.14
C VAL A 306 4.91 10.79 5.48
N VAL A 307 5.95 10.50 6.24
CA VAL A 307 7.36 10.47 5.82
C VAL A 307 8.06 9.28 6.49
N ASN A 308 9.20 8.89 5.95
CA ASN A 308 10.12 7.96 6.60
C ASN A 308 11.28 8.72 7.23
N TYR A 309 11.87 8.12 8.27
CA TYR A 309 13.17 8.56 8.77
C TYR A 309 13.96 7.39 9.33
N CYS A 310 15.27 7.54 9.43
CA CYS A 310 16.14 6.56 10.07
C CYS A 310 17.26 7.23 10.85
N LYS A 311 17.95 6.44 11.68
CA LYS A 311 19.12 6.86 12.44
C LYS A 311 20.29 5.94 12.12
N ILE A 312 21.46 6.53 11.83
CA ILE A 312 22.73 5.83 11.61
C ILE A 312 23.79 6.50 12.48
N GLY A 313 24.16 5.86 13.59
CA GLY A 313 25.08 6.45 14.57
C GLY A 313 24.53 7.75 15.17
N LEU A 314 25.17 8.88 14.89
CA LEU A 314 24.71 10.22 15.29
C LEU A 314 23.85 10.91 14.22
N PHE A 315 23.69 10.31 13.06
CA PHE A 315 23.00 10.94 11.93
C PHE A 315 21.53 10.50 11.91
N TRP A 316 20.65 11.46 11.68
CA TRP A 316 19.23 11.25 11.44
C TRP A 316 18.92 11.62 10.00
N ILE A 317 18.20 10.79 9.26
CA ILE A 317 17.89 11.02 7.84
C ILE A 317 16.38 10.94 7.64
N GLY A 318 15.75 12.01 7.17
CA GLY A 318 14.33 12.04 6.79
C GLY A 318 14.17 11.95 5.28
N PHE A 319 13.22 11.14 4.78
CA PHE A 319 13.02 10.87 3.34
C PHE A 319 11.65 10.22 3.06
N ASP A 320 11.30 10.05 1.79
CA ASP A 320 10.13 9.26 1.36
C ASP A 320 10.56 7.86 0.87
N ASP A 321 10.05 6.77 1.49
CA ASP A 321 10.19 5.40 0.98
C ASP A 321 8.94 4.99 0.17
N VAL A 322 8.93 3.76 -0.34
CA VAL A 322 7.92 3.22 -1.25
C VAL A 322 6.48 3.44 -0.77
N GLU A 323 6.20 3.17 0.51
CA GLU A 323 4.86 3.32 1.08
C GLU A 323 4.39 4.78 1.08
N VAL A 324 5.28 5.70 1.46
CA VAL A 324 4.98 7.15 1.46
C VAL A 324 4.70 7.66 0.06
N VAL A 325 5.50 7.25 -0.93
CA VAL A 325 5.27 7.62 -2.34
C VAL A 325 3.90 7.14 -2.81
N LYS A 326 3.51 5.89 -2.50
CA LYS A 326 2.18 5.37 -2.84
C LYS A 326 1.07 6.18 -2.19
N ILE A 327 1.20 6.50 -0.89
CA ILE A 327 0.21 7.32 -0.18
C ILE A 327 0.06 8.71 -0.82
N LYS A 328 1.17 9.38 -1.15
CA LYS A 328 1.15 10.72 -1.78
C LYS A 328 0.56 10.70 -3.20
N VAL A 329 0.83 9.66 -3.97
CA VAL A 329 0.18 9.45 -5.29
C VAL A 329 -1.32 9.22 -5.14
N SER A 330 -1.72 8.38 -4.18
CA SER A 330 -3.12 8.16 -3.81
C SER A 330 -3.81 9.47 -3.42
N TYR A 331 -3.14 10.31 -2.63
CA TYR A 331 -3.62 11.63 -2.24
C TYR A 331 -3.83 12.55 -3.45
N ALA A 332 -2.86 12.60 -4.38
CA ALA A 332 -2.97 13.43 -5.59
C ALA A 332 -4.20 13.07 -6.42
N LYS A 333 -4.47 11.77 -6.59
CA LYS A 333 -5.68 11.31 -7.28
C LYS A 333 -6.97 11.67 -6.54
N GLN A 334 -7.01 11.46 -5.22
CA GLN A 334 -8.18 11.77 -4.41
C GLN A 334 -8.52 13.27 -4.42
N LYS A 335 -7.50 14.14 -4.49
CA LYS A 335 -7.67 15.60 -4.61
C LYS A 335 -7.98 16.07 -6.03
N GLY A 336 -8.01 15.18 -7.02
CA GLY A 336 -8.23 15.53 -8.42
C GLY A 336 -7.08 16.32 -9.04
N LEU A 337 -5.85 16.10 -8.57
CA LEU A 337 -4.65 16.71 -9.14
C LEU A 337 -4.35 16.10 -10.52
N LEU A 338 -3.67 16.86 -11.38
CA LEU A 338 -3.36 16.47 -12.75
C LEU A 338 -2.28 15.37 -12.83
N GLY A 339 -1.50 15.17 -11.77
CA GLY A 339 -0.41 14.20 -11.77
C GLY A 339 0.58 14.36 -10.61
N TYR A 340 1.76 13.75 -10.79
CA TYR A 340 2.94 14.01 -9.96
C TYR A 340 4.17 14.34 -10.81
N SER A 341 5.15 14.98 -10.17
CA SER A 341 6.47 15.28 -10.72
C SER A 341 7.56 14.90 -9.74
N VAL A 342 8.57 14.15 -10.18
CA VAL A 342 9.64 13.66 -9.29
C VAL A 342 10.89 14.54 -9.36
N PHE A 343 11.48 14.85 -8.20
CA PHE A 343 12.74 15.60 -8.09
C PHE A 343 13.78 14.80 -7.27
N GLN A 344 14.74 14.13 -7.89
CA GLN A 344 14.94 13.99 -9.33
C GLN A 344 15.10 12.51 -9.72
N VAL A 345 14.83 12.21 -10.99
CA VAL A 345 14.79 10.84 -11.54
C VAL A 345 16.05 10.03 -11.22
N PRO A 346 17.29 10.58 -11.39
CA PRO A 346 18.52 9.87 -11.05
C PRO A 346 18.67 9.40 -9.60
N ASN A 347 17.92 10.02 -8.68
CA ASN A 347 18.05 9.70 -7.27
C ASN A 347 17.31 8.41 -6.88
N ASP A 348 16.49 7.85 -7.78
CA ASP A 348 15.77 6.60 -7.51
C ASP A 348 16.75 5.42 -7.31
N HIS A 349 16.32 4.44 -6.51
CA HIS A 349 17.10 3.25 -6.20
C HIS A 349 17.01 2.22 -7.34
N MET A 350 17.85 1.18 -7.29
CA MET A 350 17.96 0.12 -8.29
C MET A 350 16.59 -0.31 -8.82
N HIS A 351 16.51 -0.48 -10.15
CA HIS A 351 15.29 -0.84 -10.88
C HIS A 351 14.14 0.19 -10.77
N TRP A 352 14.41 1.48 -10.55
CA TRP A 352 13.36 2.53 -10.56
C TRP A 352 12.28 2.27 -9.51
N THR A 353 12.72 2.00 -8.28
CA THR A 353 11.87 1.50 -7.19
C THR A 353 10.72 2.45 -6.89
N LEU A 354 11.00 3.75 -6.67
CA LEU A 354 9.97 4.72 -6.35
C LEU A 354 9.11 5.06 -7.58
N SER A 355 9.72 5.18 -8.76
CA SER A 355 9.01 5.50 -10.00
C SER A 355 8.01 4.41 -10.39
N ARG A 356 8.39 3.13 -10.22
CA ARG A 356 7.47 1.99 -10.42
C ARG A 356 6.36 1.98 -9.38
N ALA A 357 6.69 2.19 -8.11
CA ALA A 357 5.69 2.23 -7.05
C ALA A 357 4.63 3.32 -7.30
N ALA A 358 5.06 4.50 -7.77
CA ALA A 358 4.17 5.60 -8.11
C ALA A 358 3.26 5.27 -9.31
N LYS A 359 3.80 4.60 -10.35
CA LYS A 359 3.04 4.15 -11.52
C LYS A 359 2.06 3.00 -11.20
N GLU A 360 2.48 2.02 -10.40
CA GLU A 360 1.63 0.89 -9.99
C GLU A 360 0.41 1.37 -9.20
N GLU A 361 0.60 2.31 -8.28
CA GLU A 361 -0.50 2.90 -7.50
C GLU A 361 -1.49 3.66 -8.39
N GLU A 362 -0.98 4.37 -9.40
CA GLU A 362 -1.83 5.00 -10.40
C GLU A 362 -2.68 3.97 -11.14
N GLU A 363 -2.06 2.92 -11.68
CA GLU A 363 -2.72 1.89 -12.48
C GLU A 363 -3.77 1.13 -11.66
N ASP A 364 -3.46 0.79 -10.41
CA ASP A 364 -4.40 0.12 -9.49
C ASP A 364 -5.61 1.01 -9.18
N GLN A 365 -5.41 2.30 -8.96
CA GLN A 365 -6.53 3.23 -8.77
C GLN A 365 -7.40 3.41 -10.02
N ASN A 366 -6.79 3.47 -11.21
CA ASN A 366 -7.54 3.56 -12.47
C ASN A 366 -8.38 2.30 -12.67
N LEU A 367 -7.80 1.12 -12.43
CA LEU A 367 -8.53 -0.15 -12.51
C LEU A 367 -9.70 -0.20 -11.51
N LYS A 368 -9.49 0.26 -10.28
CA LYS A 368 -10.57 0.38 -9.27
C LYS A 368 -11.67 1.35 -9.72
N HIS A 369 -11.32 2.47 -10.36
CA HIS A 369 -12.27 3.44 -10.88
C HIS A 369 -13.07 2.88 -12.07
N GLU A 370 -12.41 2.29 -13.07
CA GLU A 370 -13.05 1.64 -14.21
C GLU A 370 -14.02 0.53 -13.76
N LEU A 371 -13.59 -0.32 -12.83
CA LEU A 371 -14.44 -1.35 -12.23
C LEU A 371 -15.66 -0.75 -11.54
N ARG A 372 -15.53 0.37 -10.82
CA ARG A 372 -16.68 1.07 -10.22
C ARG A 372 -17.63 1.62 -11.28
N VAL A 373 -17.13 2.22 -12.35
CA VAL A 373 -17.96 2.75 -13.45
C VAL A 373 -18.69 1.62 -14.17
N ILE A 374 -18.01 0.50 -14.43
CA ILE A 374 -18.63 -0.70 -15.02
C ILE A 374 -19.70 -1.27 -14.08
N LEU A 375 -19.44 -1.37 -12.78
CA LEU A 375 -20.41 -1.87 -11.80
C LEU A 375 -21.64 -0.95 -11.70
N LEU A 376 -21.44 0.36 -11.66
CA LEU A 376 -22.53 1.35 -11.57
C LEU A 376 -23.37 1.40 -12.86
N SER A 377 -22.73 1.33 -14.03
CA SER A 377 -23.45 1.30 -15.31
C SER A 377 -24.22 0.00 -15.52
N THR A 378 -23.64 -1.15 -15.15
CA THR A 378 -24.33 -2.46 -15.25
C THR A 378 -25.48 -2.59 -14.25
N THR A 379 -25.32 -2.09 -13.01
CA THR A 379 -26.41 -2.05 -12.03
C THR A 379 -27.53 -1.12 -12.46
N PHE A 380 -27.22 0.06 -12.99
CA PHE A 380 -28.23 0.98 -13.53
C PHE A 380 -28.99 0.36 -14.71
N ALA A 381 -28.29 -0.31 -15.64
CA ALA A 381 -28.91 -1.04 -16.74
C ALA A 381 -29.80 -2.20 -16.26
N ALA A 382 -29.36 -2.94 -15.23
CA ALA A 382 -30.13 -4.01 -14.61
C ALA A 382 -31.40 -3.49 -13.93
N ILE A 383 -31.34 -2.34 -13.26
CA ILE A 383 -32.51 -1.67 -12.65
C ILE A 383 -33.51 -1.23 -13.72
N LEU A 384 -33.04 -0.65 -14.83
CA LEU A 384 -33.89 -0.29 -15.98
C LEU A 384 -34.54 -1.52 -16.62
N LEU A 385 -33.79 -2.62 -16.77
CA LEU A 385 -34.32 -3.89 -17.25
C LEU A 385 -35.36 -4.47 -16.28
N LEU A 386 -35.10 -4.46 -14.97
CA LEU A 386 -36.04 -4.92 -13.97
C LEU A 386 -37.31 -4.05 -13.97
N GLY A 387 -37.16 -2.73 -14.07
CA GLY A 387 -38.27 -1.77 -14.14
C GLY A 387 -39.13 -1.97 -15.38
N THR A 388 -38.51 -2.20 -16.55
CA THR A 388 -39.23 -2.50 -17.78
C THR A 388 -39.91 -3.87 -17.74
N ILE A 389 -39.27 -4.90 -17.20
CA ILE A 389 -39.86 -6.23 -16.97
C ILE A 389 -41.04 -6.11 -16.00
N LEU A 390 -40.89 -5.42 -14.87
CA LEU A 390 -41.97 -5.18 -13.90
C LEU A 390 -43.12 -4.36 -14.51
N CYS A 391 -42.83 -3.41 -15.40
CA CYS A 391 -43.86 -2.66 -16.13
C CYS A 391 -44.58 -3.53 -17.16
N CYS A 392 -43.86 -4.39 -17.89
CA CYS A 392 -44.42 -5.38 -18.81
C CYS A 392 -45.22 -6.45 -18.07
N LEU A 393 -44.76 -6.89 -16.89
CA LEU A 393 -45.46 -7.83 -16.02
C LEU A 393 -46.68 -7.18 -15.39
N LYS A 394 -46.64 -5.93 -14.92
CA LYS A 394 -47.84 -5.18 -14.50
C LYS A 394 -48.83 -5.04 -15.65
N ARG A 395 -48.37 -4.76 -16.87
CA ARG A 395 -49.23 -4.70 -18.07
C ARG A 395 -49.84 -6.08 -18.39
N LYS A 396 -49.08 -7.17 -18.27
CA LYS A 396 -49.58 -8.55 -18.41
C LYS A 396 -50.49 -8.98 -17.25
N PHE A 397 -50.26 -8.48 -16.02
CA PHE A 397 -51.03 -8.79 -14.81
C PHE A 397 -52.36 -8.03 -14.76
N ILE A 398 -52.41 -6.82 -15.32
CA ILE A 398 -53.67 -6.10 -15.59
C ILE A 398 -54.49 -6.86 -16.64
N ILE A 399 -53.84 -7.44 -17.66
CA ILE A 399 -54.50 -8.30 -18.66
C ILE A 399 -54.88 -9.67 -18.08
N SER A 400 -54.12 -10.22 -17.12
CA SER A 400 -54.41 -11.51 -16.48
C SER A 400 -55.36 -11.41 -15.28
N LYS A 401 -55.72 -10.21 -14.81
CA LYS A 401 -56.71 -10.01 -13.74
C LYS A 401 -58.16 -10.36 -14.15
N VAL A 402 -58.35 -10.88 -15.37
CA VAL A 402 -59.59 -11.54 -15.81
C VAL A 402 -59.65 -13.03 -15.42
N LYS A 403 -58.56 -13.68 -14.96
CA LYS A 403 -58.63 -15.07 -14.49
C LYS A 403 -57.63 -15.40 -13.37
N GLY A 404 -58.17 -15.73 -12.19
CA GLY A 404 -57.70 -16.88 -11.39
C GLY A 404 -56.60 -16.68 -10.32
N LYS A 405 -57.04 -16.91 -9.06
CA LYS A 405 -56.37 -17.16 -7.76
C LYS A 405 -54.92 -17.70 -7.67
N ALA A 406 -54.22 -17.15 -6.67
CA ALA A 406 -53.38 -17.73 -5.60
C ALA A 406 -52.30 -18.81 -5.89
N ALA A 407 -51.05 -18.53 -5.48
CA ALA A 407 -50.20 -19.44 -4.71
C ALA A 407 -48.90 -18.76 -4.21
N SER A 408 -48.47 -19.22 -3.04
CA SER A 408 -47.32 -18.83 -2.21
C SER A 408 -45.97 -19.40 -2.70
N GLY A 409 -44.88 -18.67 -2.39
CA GLY A 409 -43.65 -19.25 -1.84
C GLY A 409 -42.52 -19.67 -2.80
N LYS A 410 -41.34 -19.03 -2.66
CA LYS A 410 -40.00 -19.65 -2.84
C LYS A 410 -38.92 -18.88 -2.05
N THR A 411 -38.51 -19.41 -0.90
CA THR A 411 -37.17 -19.25 -0.31
C THR A 411 -36.76 -20.62 0.18
N LYS A 412 -35.88 -21.29 -0.57
CA LYS A 412 -35.48 -22.67 -0.30
C LYS A 412 -33.96 -22.76 -0.45
N GLU A 413 -33.23 -22.36 0.60
CA GLU A 413 -31.78 -22.63 0.70
C GLU A 413 -31.15 -22.59 2.12
N TRP A 414 -31.91 -22.52 3.22
CA TRP A 414 -31.34 -22.35 4.58
C TRP A 414 -31.89 -23.31 5.65
N SER A 415 -32.10 -24.59 5.31
CA SER A 415 -32.94 -25.52 6.09
C SER A 415 -32.53 -25.80 7.55
N ASN A 416 -31.36 -25.35 8.04
CA ASN A 416 -30.86 -25.64 9.40
C ASN A 416 -30.50 -24.41 10.25
N LEU A 417 -30.64 -23.18 9.74
CA LEU A 417 -30.26 -21.96 10.45
C LEU A 417 -31.48 -21.20 10.96
N GLN A 418 -31.47 -20.81 12.23
CA GLN A 418 -32.53 -19.98 12.80
C GLN A 418 -32.38 -18.53 12.30
N VAL A 419 -33.46 -17.97 11.74
CA VAL A 419 -33.54 -16.55 11.40
C VAL A 419 -34.11 -15.82 12.61
N PHE A 420 -33.30 -14.95 13.21
CA PHE A 420 -33.69 -14.10 14.32
C PHE A 420 -34.17 -12.74 13.79
N SER A 421 -35.24 -12.21 14.38
CA SER A 421 -35.67 -10.84 14.13
C SER A 421 -34.75 -9.84 14.84
N PHE A 422 -34.67 -8.61 14.33
CA PHE A 422 -33.89 -7.55 14.98
C PHE A 422 -34.39 -7.30 16.42
N ALA A 423 -35.70 -7.38 16.64
CA ALA A 423 -36.30 -7.19 17.96
C ALA A 423 -35.84 -8.25 18.97
N GLN A 424 -35.74 -9.52 18.57
CA GLN A 424 -35.22 -10.59 19.42
C GLN A 424 -33.75 -10.37 19.78
N VAL A 425 -32.93 -10.01 18.80
CA VAL A 425 -31.50 -9.75 19.01
C VAL A 425 -31.28 -8.51 19.88
N ALA A 426 -32.04 -7.45 19.65
CA ALA A 426 -31.99 -6.23 20.47
C ALA A 426 -32.44 -6.51 21.91
N ALA A 427 -33.54 -7.24 22.12
CA ALA A 427 -33.99 -7.62 23.46
C ALA A 427 -32.94 -8.48 24.18
N ALA A 428 -32.39 -9.49 23.50
CA ALA A 428 -31.40 -10.39 24.07
C ALA A 428 -30.11 -9.69 24.52
N THR A 429 -29.76 -8.56 23.89
CA THR A 429 -28.51 -7.81 24.16
C THR A 429 -28.73 -6.57 25.02
N ASP A 430 -29.93 -6.37 25.56
CA ASP A 430 -30.35 -5.12 26.20
C ASP A 430 -30.06 -3.89 25.30
N ASN A 431 -30.62 -3.96 24.10
CA ASN A 431 -30.47 -2.98 23.02
C ASN A 431 -29.00 -2.67 22.67
N PHE A 432 -28.17 -3.70 22.57
CA PHE A 432 -26.72 -3.60 22.32
C PHE A 432 -26.00 -2.76 23.39
N SER A 433 -26.36 -2.93 24.66
CA SER A 433 -25.72 -2.25 25.79
C SER A 433 -24.20 -2.45 25.78
N CYS A 434 -23.47 -1.39 26.15
CA CYS A 434 -22.01 -1.44 26.27
C CYS A 434 -21.55 -2.46 27.32
N GLU A 435 -22.36 -2.74 28.34
CA GLU A 435 -22.06 -3.75 29.37
C GLU A 435 -22.04 -5.17 28.81
N ASN A 436 -22.83 -5.42 27.75
CA ASN A 436 -22.90 -6.69 27.07
C ASN A 436 -21.83 -6.83 25.97
N LYS A 437 -21.00 -5.81 25.73
CA LYS A 437 -19.96 -5.87 24.69
C LYS A 437 -18.82 -6.79 25.11
N LEU A 438 -18.59 -7.85 24.34
CA LEU A 438 -17.54 -8.83 24.57
C LEU A 438 -16.18 -8.37 23.99
N GLY A 439 -16.22 -7.66 22.87
CA GLY A 439 -15.06 -7.12 22.17
C GLY A 439 -15.42 -6.45 20.85
N GLU A 440 -14.45 -5.79 20.22
CA GLU A 440 -14.58 -5.20 18.88
C GLU A 440 -13.26 -5.32 18.14
N GLY A 441 -13.32 -5.79 16.89
CA GLY A 441 -12.18 -5.88 15.98
C GLY A 441 -12.52 -5.32 14.61
N GLY A 442 -11.66 -5.58 13.61
CA GLY A 442 -11.87 -5.11 12.22
C GLY A 442 -13.16 -5.59 11.54
N PHE A 443 -13.89 -6.52 12.18
CA PHE A 443 -15.11 -7.15 11.69
C PHE A 443 -16.38 -6.67 12.39
N GLY A 444 -16.25 -5.69 13.30
CA GLY A 444 -17.35 -5.11 14.07
C GLY A 444 -17.44 -5.61 15.51
N PRO A 445 -18.37 -5.05 16.30
CA PRO A 445 -18.54 -5.38 17.71
C PRO A 445 -19.27 -6.71 17.92
N VAL A 446 -18.88 -7.43 18.97
CA VAL A 446 -19.51 -8.67 19.44
C VAL A 446 -20.18 -8.43 20.79
N TYR A 447 -21.43 -8.83 20.92
CA TYR A 447 -22.22 -8.67 22.15
C TYR A 447 -22.61 -10.03 22.73
N LYS A 448 -22.64 -10.13 24.06
CA LYS A 448 -23.32 -11.19 24.78
C LYS A 448 -24.81 -10.92 24.73
N GLY A 449 -25.61 -11.96 24.53
CA GLY A 449 -27.04 -11.89 24.73
C GLY A 449 -27.60 -13.12 25.40
N GLU A 450 -28.82 -13.01 25.90
CA GLU A 450 -29.59 -14.10 26.47
C GLU A 450 -30.98 -14.12 25.81
N LEU A 451 -31.31 -15.24 25.16
CA LEU A 451 -32.63 -15.43 24.56
C LEU A 451 -33.69 -15.71 25.64
N ASP A 452 -34.96 -15.53 25.32
CA ASP A 452 -36.09 -15.74 26.25
C ASP A 452 -36.14 -17.15 26.88
N ASN A 453 -35.51 -18.13 26.24
CA ASN A 453 -35.39 -19.50 26.74
C ASN A 453 -34.16 -19.72 27.67
N GLY A 454 -33.46 -18.64 28.05
CA GLY A 454 -32.24 -18.67 28.87
C GLY A 454 -30.96 -19.06 28.13
N LEU A 455 -31.02 -19.27 26.80
CA LEU A 455 -29.84 -19.63 26.03
C LEU A 455 -28.93 -18.42 25.84
N GLN A 456 -27.71 -18.52 26.36
CA GLN A 456 -26.67 -17.49 26.16
C GLN A 456 -26.07 -17.60 24.75
N ILE A 457 -25.99 -16.46 24.08
CA ILE A 457 -25.53 -16.33 22.69
C ILE A 457 -24.48 -15.22 22.57
N ALA A 458 -23.67 -15.28 21.52
CA ALA A 458 -22.77 -14.22 21.11
C ALA A 458 -23.21 -13.68 19.74
N ILE A 459 -23.39 -12.37 19.62
CA ILE A 459 -23.90 -11.72 18.41
C ILE A 459 -22.79 -10.84 17.83
N LYS A 460 -22.27 -11.23 16.67
CA LYS A 460 -21.30 -10.45 15.89
C LYS A 460 -22.08 -9.57 14.92
N ARG A 461 -22.05 -8.25 15.14
CA ARG A 461 -22.70 -7.26 14.28
C ARG A 461 -21.69 -6.78 13.23
N LEU A 462 -21.94 -7.12 11.98
CA LEU A 462 -21.03 -6.82 10.87
C LEU A 462 -21.14 -5.35 10.48
N SER A 463 -20.02 -4.75 10.05
CA SER A 463 -19.93 -3.32 9.75
C SER A 463 -20.77 -2.91 8.51
N LYS A 464 -21.63 -1.89 8.66
CA LYS A 464 -22.58 -1.43 7.62
C LYS A 464 -21.95 -0.83 6.35
N GLY A 465 -20.67 -0.47 6.39
CA GLY A 465 -20.00 0.29 5.33
C GLY A 465 -19.01 -0.50 4.48
N SER A 466 -18.84 -1.81 4.70
CA SER A 466 -17.80 -2.59 4.01
C SER A 466 -18.41 -3.67 3.12
N THR A 467 -17.92 -3.77 1.86
CA THR A 467 -18.16 -4.94 1.00
C THR A 467 -17.66 -6.24 1.64
N GLN A 468 -16.76 -6.11 2.61
CA GLN A 468 -16.18 -7.18 3.38
C GLN A 468 -17.17 -7.85 4.35
N GLY A 469 -18.02 -7.10 5.06
CA GLY A 469 -19.02 -7.69 5.98
C GLY A 469 -20.03 -8.60 5.28
N THR A 470 -20.45 -8.25 4.05
CA THR A 470 -21.36 -9.11 3.27
C THR A 470 -20.68 -10.38 2.75
N GLU A 471 -19.41 -10.31 2.34
CA GLU A 471 -18.66 -11.51 1.93
C GLU A 471 -18.33 -12.43 3.11
N GLU A 472 -18.08 -11.86 4.29
CA GLU A 472 -17.90 -12.63 5.54
C GLU A 472 -19.18 -13.36 5.93
N LEU A 473 -20.33 -12.67 5.89
CA LEU A 473 -21.62 -13.30 6.13
C LEU A 473 -21.83 -14.48 5.18
N LYS A 474 -21.56 -14.31 3.88
CA LYS A 474 -21.68 -15.39 2.88
C LYS A 474 -20.73 -16.56 3.17
N ASN A 475 -19.47 -16.30 3.51
CA ASN A 475 -18.49 -17.34 3.81
C ASN A 475 -18.90 -18.15 5.04
N GLU A 476 -19.25 -17.47 6.13
CA GLU A 476 -19.72 -18.09 7.38
C GLU A 476 -21.00 -18.91 7.14
N LEU A 477 -21.96 -18.39 6.37
CA LEU A 477 -23.20 -19.10 6.05
C LEU A 477 -22.94 -20.36 5.20
N ALA A 478 -22.06 -20.25 4.19
CA ALA A 478 -21.69 -21.37 3.33
C ALA A 478 -21.02 -22.50 4.12
N LEU A 479 -20.26 -22.16 5.16
CA LEU A 479 -19.55 -23.10 6.01
C LEU A 479 -20.42 -23.68 7.13
N THR A 480 -21.39 -22.92 7.65
CA THR A 480 -22.27 -23.36 8.74
C THR A 480 -23.02 -24.65 8.43
N THR A 481 -23.42 -24.85 7.17
CA THR A 481 -24.12 -26.08 6.73
C THR A 481 -23.19 -27.29 6.62
N ARG A 482 -21.87 -27.08 6.61
CA ARG A 482 -20.85 -28.10 6.31
C ARG A 482 -19.96 -28.43 7.50
N LEU A 483 -19.85 -27.52 8.48
CA LEU A 483 -18.95 -27.62 9.62
C LEU A 483 -19.72 -27.99 10.89
N GLN A 484 -19.47 -29.18 11.41
CA GLN A 484 -19.95 -29.62 12.72
C GLN A 484 -18.86 -30.43 13.40
N HIS A 485 -18.16 -29.81 14.36
CA HIS A 485 -17.09 -30.45 15.11
C HIS A 485 -16.96 -29.82 16.49
N VAL A 486 -16.57 -30.61 17.50
CA VAL A 486 -16.51 -30.19 18.91
C VAL A 486 -15.50 -29.06 19.17
N ASN A 487 -14.48 -28.95 18.31
CA ASN A 487 -13.45 -27.89 18.38
C ASN A 487 -13.69 -26.72 17.42
N LEU A 488 -14.92 -26.54 16.90
CA LEU A 488 -15.30 -25.38 16.09
C LEU A 488 -16.47 -24.66 16.77
N VAL A 489 -16.49 -23.33 16.70
CA VAL A 489 -17.63 -22.56 17.23
C VAL A 489 -18.84 -22.71 16.30
N LYS A 490 -19.99 -23.04 16.89
CA LYS A 490 -21.23 -23.25 16.17
C LYS A 490 -21.97 -21.93 15.92
N VAL A 491 -22.32 -21.69 14.65
CA VAL A 491 -23.29 -20.66 14.27
C VAL A 491 -24.70 -21.20 14.52
N LEU A 492 -25.48 -20.47 15.32
CA LEU A 492 -26.86 -20.81 15.68
C LEU A 492 -27.88 -20.17 14.73
N GLY A 493 -27.57 -18.99 14.19
CA GLY A 493 -28.52 -18.26 13.35
C GLY A 493 -27.99 -16.95 12.80
N ILE A 494 -28.87 -16.25 12.09
CA ILE A 494 -28.59 -14.96 11.46
C ILE A 494 -29.71 -13.95 11.71
N CYS A 495 -29.37 -12.66 11.68
CA CYS A 495 -30.33 -11.56 11.57
C CYS A 495 -29.91 -10.65 10.42
N THR A 496 -30.83 -10.46 9.46
CA THR A 496 -30.64 -9.58 8.28
C THR A 496 -31.68 -8.47 8.19
N GLU A 497 -32.45 -8.23 9.25
CA GLU A 497 -33.49 -7.20 9.29
C GLU A 497 -32.89 -5.80 9.43
N ARG A 498 -33.60 -4.77 8.95
CA ARG A 498 -33.24 -3.34 9.08
C ARG A 498 -31.85 -2.97 8.54
N GLU A 499 -31.41 -3.63 7.47
CA GLU A 499 -30.07 -3.44 6.87
C GLU A 499 -28.91 -3.77 7.83
N GLU A 500 -29.19 -4.50 8.91
CA GLU A 500 -28.17 -5.05 9.80
C GLU A 500 -27.79 -6.44 9.33
N GLN A 501 -26.50 -6.77 9.31
CA GLN A 501 -26.02 -8.13 9.08
C GLN A 501 -25.40 -8.64 10.38
N MET A 502 -26.03 -9.64 11.01
CA MET A 502 -25.56 -10.19 12.28
C MET A 502 -25.49 -11.72 12.24
N LEU A 503 -24.41 -12.26 12.80
CA LEU A 503 -24.20 -13.69 13.02
C LEU A 503 -24.40 -14.01 14.51
N VAL A 504 -25.20 -15.03 14.80
CA VAL A 504 -25.49 -15.49 16.15
C VAL A 504 -24.74 -16.80 16.40
N TYR A 505 -23.84 -16.81 17.36
CA TYR A 505 -23.02 -17.94 17.77
C TYR A 505 -23.44 -18.45 19.16
N GLU A 506 -23.06 -19.67 19.49
CA GLU A 506 -23.04 -20.13 20.88
C GLU A 506 -22.08 -19.26 21.73
N TYR A 507 -22.46 -18.95 22.97
CA TYR A 507 -21.63 -18.15 23.85
C TYR A 507 -20.47 -18.97 24.44
N MET A 508 -19.27 -18.40 24.39
CA MET A 508 -18.05 -18.98 24.99
C MET A 508 -17.71 -18.23 26.29
N PRO A 509 -17.99 -18.81 27.47
CA PRO A 509 -17.89 -18.08 28.75
C PRO A 509 -16.46 -17.74 29.14
N ASN A 510 -15.50 -18.57 28.74
CA ASN A 510 -14.09 -18.36 29.07
C ASN A 510 -13.37 -17.46 28.07
N ARG A 511 -14.05 -16.88 27.06
CA ARG A 511 -13.48 -15.96 26.06
C ARG A 511 -12.32 -16.59 25.27
N SER A 512 -11.44 -15.76 24.69
CA SER A 512 -10.35 -16.17 23.81
C SER A 512 -9.07 -16.55 24.56
N LEU A 513 -8.26 -17.42 23.95
CA LEU A 513 -7.03 -17.97 24.51
C LEU A 513 -5.96 -16.90 24.79
N ASP A 514 -5.88 -15.86 23.96
CA ASP A 514 -4.94 -14.75 24.12
C ASP A 514 -5.12 -13.98 25.44
N MET A 515 -6.35 -13.92 25.96
CA MET A 515 -6.68 -13.32 27.26
C MET A 515 -6.06 -14.07 28.45
N TYR A 516 -5.64 -15.32 28.25
CA TYR A 516 -4.93 -16.11 29.25
C TYR A 516 -3.44 -16.11 28.98
N LEU A 517 -3.01 -16.42 27.75
CA LEU A 517 -1.59 -16.56 27.42
C LEU A 517 -0.78 -15.29 27.72
N PHE A 518 -1.39 -14.12 27.51
CA PHE A 518 -0.69 -12.84 27.59
C PHE A 518 -0.95 -12.06 28.87
N ASP A 519 -1.81 -12.56 29.75
CA ASP A 519 -2.09 -11.98 31.04
C ASP A 519 -1.19 -12.64 32.10
N PRO A 520 -0.39 -11.86 32.88
CA PRO A 520 0.50 -12.40 33.90
C PRO A 520 -0.17 -13.29 34.95
N VAL A 521 -1.43 -13.02 35.28
CA VAL A 521 -2.16 -13.73 36.33
C VAL A 521 -2.94 -14.90 35.72
N LYS A 522 -3.70 -14.64 34.65
CA LYS A 522 -4.55 -15.69 34.04
C LYS A 522 -3.76 -16.77 33.34
N ARG A 523 -2.51 -16.52 32.90
CA ARG A 523 -1.66 -17.58 32.32
C ARG A 523 -1.44 -18.75 33.29
N LEU A 524 -1.44 -18.47 34.60
CA LEU A 524 -1.27 -19.47 35.65
C LEU A 524 -2.47 -20.43 35.73
N CYS A 525 -3.63 -20.04 35.19
CA CYS A 525 -4.77 -20.93 35.08
C CYS A 525 -4.59 -22.00 33.98
N LEU A 526 -3.63 -21.80 33.07
CA LEU A 526 -3.27 -22.70 31.98
C LEU A 526 -1.99 -23.47 32.32
N ASP A 527 -2.12 -24.46 33.21
CA ASP A 527 -1.12 -25.49 33.41
C ASP A 527 -0.82 -26.25 32.12
N TRP A 528 0.26 -27.04 32.13
CA TRP A 528 0.70 -27.74 30.94
C TRP A 528 -0.35 -28.73 30.41
N GLN A 529 -1.07 -29.42 31.28
CA GLN A 529 -2.12 -30.36 30.89
C GLN A 529 -3.23 -29.66 30.09
N LYS A 530 -3.69 -28.49 30.55
CA LYS A 530 -4.68 -27.68 29.81
C LYS A 530 -4.11 -27.16 28.49
N ARG A 531 -2.85 -26.72 28.46
CA ARG A 531 -2.20 -26.28 27.21
C ARG A 531 -2.12 -27.42 26.20
N VAL A 532 -1.80 -28.64 26.63
CA VAL A 532 -1.81 -29.84 25.76
C VAL A 532 -3.22 -30.14 25.24
N GLN A 533 -4.25 -30.05 26.08
CA GLN A 533 -5.64 -30.21 25.63
C GLN A 533 -6.05 -29.15 24.60
N ILE A 534 -5.57 -27.91 24.79
CA ILE A 534 -5.78 -26.82 23.83
C ILE A 534 -5.06 -27.12 22.50
N ILE A 535 -3.81 -27.55 22.56
CA ILE A 535 -3.02 -27.91 21.38
C ILE A 535 -3.70 -29.04 20.62
N ASP A 536 -4.04 -30.16 21.27
CA ASP A 536 -4.70 -31.29 20.63
C ASP A 536 -6.07 -30.88 20.06
N GLY A 537 -6.88 -30.13 20.79
CA GLY A 537 -8.18 -29.68 20.29
C GLY A 537 -8.08 -28.77 19.07
N VAL A 538 -7.10 -27.85 19.02
CA VAL A 538 -6.85 -27.03 17.81
C VAL A 538 -6.35 -27.92 16.66
N THR A 539 -5.46 -28.88 16.93
CA THR A 539 -4.99 -29.85 15.93
C THR A 539 -6.14 -30.67 15.36
N GLN A 540 -7.04 -31.20 16.20
CA GLN A 540 -8.23 -31.95 15.77
C GLN A 540 -9.18 -31.05 14.94
N GLY A 541 -9.37 -29.80 15.35
CA GLY A 541 -10.17 -28.83 14.59
C GLY A 541 -9.61 -28.58 13.18
N LEU A 542 -8.30 -28.38 13.06
CA LEU A 542 -7.65 -28.19 11.76
C LEU A 542 -7.66 -29.45 10.89
N LEU A 543 -7.43 -30.63 11.49
CA LEU A 543 -7.55 -31.92 10.79
C LEU A 543 -8.95 -32.12 10.21
N TYR A 544 -9.97 -31.79 11.00
CA TYR A 544 -11.34 -31.84 10.53
C TYR A 544 -11.56 -30.93 9.32
N LEU A 545 -11.09 -29.68 9.36
CA LEU A 545 -11.23 -28.73 8.26
C LEU A 545 -10.48 -29.14 6.99
N GLN A 546 -9.31 -29.77 7.13
CA GLN A 546 -8.42 -30.03 5.99
C GLN A 546 -8.64 -31.42 5.36
N GLU A 547 -8.89 -32.44 6.18
CA GLU A 547 -8.87 -33.85 5.76
C GLU A 547 -10.23 -34.55 5.91
N TYR A 548 -10.91 -34.36 7.05
CA TYR A 548 -12.12 -35.14 7.38
C TYR A 548 -13.45 -34.52 6.95
N SER A 549 -13.50 -33.23 6.60
CA SER A 549 -14.68 -32.61 6.01
C SER A 549 -14.87 -33.04 4.55
N GLN A 550 -16.09 -32.83 4.03
CA GLN A 550 -16.44 -33.15 2.63
C GLN A 550 -15.62 -32.34 1.61
N VAL A 551 -15.22 -31.13 2.00
CA VAL A 551 -14.41 -30.20 1.24
C VAL A 551 -13.24 -29.76 2.10
N THR A 552 -12.11 -29.44 1.49
CA THR A 552 -10.96 -28.90 2.24
C THR A 552 -11.22 -27.42 2.52
N ILE A 553 -11.06 -27.01 3.78
CA ILE A 553 -11.30 -25.64 4.22
C ILE A 553 -10.01 -25.09 4.80
N ILE A 554 -9.58 -23.95 4.26
CA ILE A 554 -8.43 -23.21 4.75
C ILE A 554 -8.95 -22.00 5.51
N HIS A 555 -8.66 -21.92 6.81
CA HIS A 555 -9.18 -20.91 7.71
C HIS A 555 -8.59 -19.52 7.45
N ARG A 556 -7.27 -19.44 7.28
CA ARG A 556 -6.50 -18.24 6.94
C ARG A 556 -6.45 -17.10 7.98
N ASP A 557 -7.07 -17.27 9.15
CA ASP A 557 -6.97 -16.33 10.28
C ASP A 557 -6.82 -17.08 11.61
N LEU A 558 -6.07 -18.18 11.60
CA LEU A 558 -5.81 -18.94 12.82
C LEU A 558 -4.82 -18.16 13.72
N LYS A 559 -5.25 -17.80 14.92
CA LYS A 559 -4.48 -17.04 15.92
C LYS A 559 -5.06 -17.23 17.31
N ALA A 560 -4.31 -16.86 18.36
CA ALA A 560 -4.75 -17.05 19.75
C ALA A 560 -6.07 -16.34 20.08
N SER A 561 -6.35 -15.17 19.50
CA SER A 561 -7.62 -14.44 19.72
C SER A 561 -8.84 -15.10 19.08
N ASN A 562 -8.62 -16.00 18.11
CA ASN A 562 -9.68 -16.74 17.40
C ASN A 562 -9.87 -18.17 17.95
N ILE A 563 -9.11 -18.55 18.98
CA ILE A 563 -9.35 -19.77 19.76
C ILE A 563 -10.17 -19.40 20.99
N LEU A 564 -11.47 -19.69 20.95
CA LEU A 564 -12.36 -19.47 22.09
C LEU A 564 -12.37 -20.68 23.02
N LEU A 565 -12.64 -20.46 24.31
CA LEU A 565 -12.67 -21.48 25.33
C LEU A 565 -14.10 -21.66 25.85
N ASP A 566 -14.58 -22.90 25.82
CA ASP A 566 -15.87 -23.25 26.41
C ASP A 566 -15.79 -23.33 27.94
N LYS A 567 -16.92 -23.64 28.60
CA LYS A 567 -17.01 -23.71 30.07
C LYS A 567 -16.06 -24.74 30.69
N GLU A 568 -15.65 -25.76 29.95
CA GLU A 568 -14.67 -26.77 30.36
C GLU A 568 -13.22 -26.42 29.97
N MET A 569 -12.95 -25.19 29.51
CA MET A 569 -11.64 -24.73 29.00
C MET A 569 -11.17 -25.47 27.73
N LYS A 570 -12.08 -26.08 26.96
CA LYS A 570 -11.74 -26.74 25.70
C LYS A 570 -11.72 -25.72 24.55
N PRO A 571 -10.79 -25.87 23.59
CA PRO A 571 -10.64 -24.91 22.49
C PRO A 571 -11.71 -25.10 21.41
N ARG A 572 -12.18 -23.97 20.88
CA ARG A 572 -13.02 -23.87 19.69
C ARG A 572 -12.49 -22.81 18.73
N ILE A 573 -12.20 -23.23 17.51
CA ILE A 573 -11.75 -22.34 16.43
C ILE A 573 -12.95 -21.53 15.95
N SER A 574 -12.74 -20.22 15.78
CA SER A 574 -13.76 -19.24 15.42
C SER A 574 -13.29 -18.29 14.32
N ASP A 575 -14.22 -17.52 13.76
CA ASP A 575 -14.00 -16.49 12.73
C ASP A 575 -13.56 -17.02 11.36
N PHE A 576 -14.50 -17.66 10.66
CA PHE A 576 -14.32 -18.19 9.31
C PHE A 576 -14.63 -17.16 8.22
N GLY A 577 -14.76 -15.88 8.56
CA GLY A 577 -15.16 -14.81 7.63
C GLY A 577 -14.27 -14.69 6.38
N ILE A 578 -13.00 -15.08 6.47
CA ILE A 578 -12.04 -15.07 5.35
C ILE A 578 -11.61 -16.46 4.86
N ALA A 579 -12.26 -17.52 5.35
CA ALA A 579 -11.93 -18.89 4.99
C ALA A 579 -12.21 -19.18 3.51
N ARG A 580 -11.57 -20.23 2.98
CA ARG A 580 -11.68 -20.66 1.58
C ARG A 580 -11.97 -22.14 1.47
N ILE A 581 -12.91 -22.48 0.61
CA ILE A 581 -13.34 -23.85 0.32
C ILE A 581 -12.62 -24.33 -0.94
N PHE A 582 -12.04 -25.52 -0.87
CA PHE A 582 -11.34 -26.23 -1.94
C PHE A 582 -12.05 -27.56 -2.20
N GLN A 583 -12.09 -27.97 -3.48
CA GLN A 583 -12.37 -29.37 -3.79
C GLN A 583 -11.16 -30.23 -3.38
N LYS A 584 -11.37 -31.50 -3.02
CA LYS A 584 -10.28 -32.35 -2.46
C LYS A 584 -9.07 -32.51 -3.40
N ASP A 585 -9.26 -32.30 -4.71
CA ASP A 585 -8.22 -32.42 -5.73
C ASP A 585 -7.41 -31.13 -5.95
N GLU A 586 -7.80 -30.01 -5.32
CA GLU A 586 -7.12 -28.71 -5.45
C GLU A 586 -6.08 -28.54 -4.33
N ASN A 587 -4.81 -28.36 -4.70
CA ASN A 587 -3.70 -28.32 -3.74
C ASN A 587 -3.30 -26.90 -3.29
N ALA A 588 -3.51 -25.89 -4.12
CA ALA A 588 -3.20 -24.49 -3.82
C ALA A 588 -4.00 -23.54 -4.73
N ALA A 589 -4.23 -22.33 -4.27
CA ALA A 589 -4.79 -21.24 -5.08
C ALA A 589 -3.99 -19.96 -4.88
N SER A 590 -4.17 -18.99 -5.76
CA SER A 590 -3.58 -17.66 -5.64
C SER A 590 -4.65 -16.58 -5.61
N THR A 591 -4.37 -15.48 -4.93
CA THR A 591 -5.25 -14.31 -4.88
C THR A 591 -4.44 -13.02 -4.93
N ARG A 592 -4.97 -12.00 -5.61
CA ARG A 592 -4.37 -10.66 -5.64
C ARG A 592 -4.60 -9.86 -4.36
N ARG A 593 -5.56 -10.29 -3.51
CA ARG A 593 -5.93 -9.59 -2.28
C ARG A 593 -5.32 -10.31 -1.08
N ILE A 594 -4.32 -9.69 -0.44
CA ILE A 594 -3.68 -10.19 0.77
C ILE A 594 -4.51 -9.81 2.00
N ILE A 595 -5.05 -10.81 2.71
CA ILE A 595 -5.81 -10.66 3.97
C ILE A 595 -5.38 -11.73 4.98
N GLY A 596 -5.46 -11.40 6.27
CA GLY A 596 -5.04 -12.24 7.40
C GLY A 596 -4.33 -11.40 8.47
N THR A 597 -4.07 -11.99 9.64
CA THR A 597 -3.44 -11.26 10.76
C THR A 597 -1.92 -11.28 10.69
N TYR A 598 -1.31 -10.08 10.71
CA TYR A 598 0.15 -9.91 10.72
C TYR A 598 0.82 -10.77 11.80
N GLY A 599 1.92 -11.43 11.43
CA GLY A 599 2.64 -12.39 12.29
C GLY A 599 2.18 -13.85 12.16
N TYR A 600 0.97 -14.12 11.66
CA TYR A 600 0.46 -15.47 11.39
C TYR A 600 0.36 -15.79 9.89
N VAL A 601 0.62 -14.79 9.04
CA VAL A 601 0.58 -14.91 7.58
C VAL A 601 1.92 -15.47 7.07
N PRO A 602 1.90 -16.55 6.26
CA PRO A 602 3.12 -17.17 5.73
C PRO A 602 3.74 -16.38 4.55
N PRO A 603 5.06 -16.53 4.31
CA PRO A 603 5.79 -15.75 3.31
C PRO A 603 5.31 -15.94 1.87
N GLU A 604 4.93 -17.14 1.45
CA GLU A 604 4.44 -17.43 0.10
C GLU A 604 3.12 -16.71 -0.21
N TYR A 605 2.29 -16.49 0.82
CA TYR A 605 1.07 -15.72 0.68
C TYR A 605 1.37 -14.23 0.54
N VAL A 606 2.31 -13.68 1.32
CA VAL A 606 2.72 -12.26 1.21
C VAL A 606 3.40 -11.98 -0.14
N LYS A 607 4.28 -12.87 -0.60
CA LYS A 607 5.09 -12.67 -1.81
C LYS A 607 4.31 -12.89 -3.11
N GLY A 608 3.42 -13.89 -3.14
CA GLY A 608 2.75 -14.33 -4.37
C GLY A 608 1.25 -14.52 -4.27
N GLY A 609 0.65 -14.21 -3.12
CA GLY A 609 -0.79 -14.42 -2.89
C GLY A 609 -1.20 -15.88 -2.82
N ILE A 610 -0.24 -16.80 -2.66
CA ILE A 610 -0.44 -18.25 -2.72
C ILE A 610 -0.92 -18.77 -1.36
N TYR A 611 -2.00 -19.52 -1.33
CA TYR A 611 -2.51 -20.17 -0.13
C TYR A 611 -2.91 -21.63 -0.41
N SER A 612 -2.60 -22.49 0.54
CA SER A 612 -2.90 -23.93 0.57
C SER A 612 -3.12 -24.38 2.02
N ARG A 613 -3.34 -25.67 2.25
CA ARG A 613 -3.39 -26.26 3.59
C ARG A 613 -2.19 -25.87 4.46
N LYS A 614 -1.02 -25.64 3.83
CA LYS A 614 0.23 -25.20 4.48
C LYS A 614 0.16 -23.78 5.08
N TYR A 615 -0.85 -22.99 4.71
CA TYR A 615 -1.11 -21.70 5.33
C TYR A 615 -1.48 -21.88 6.81
N ASP A 616 -2.51 -22.68 7.08
CA ASP A 616 -2.97 -22.87 8.46
C ASP A 616 -1.95 -23.67 9.28
N VAL A 617 -1.15 -24.54 8.64
CA VAL A 617 0.00 -25.19 9.29
C VAL A 617 0.99 -24.16 9.82
N TYR A 618 1.35 -23.16 9.00
CA TYR A 618 2.24 -22.08 9.42
C TYR A 618 1.63 -21.29 10.59
N SER A 619 0.37 -20.86 10.45
CA SER A 619 -0.33 -20.14 11.51
C SER A 619 -0.43 -20.97 12.81
N PHE A 620 -0.61 -22.30 12.70
CA PHE A 620 -0.60 -23.21 13.84
C PHE A 620 0.77 -23.29 14.50
N GLY A 621 1.86 -23.33 13.73
CA GLY A 621 3.22 -23.27 14.27
C GLY A 621 3.48 -22.01 15.08
N VAL A 622 3.04 -20.85 14.57
CA VAL A 622 3.11 -19.58 15.31
C VAL A 622 2.30 -19.65 16.61
N LEU A 623 1.06 -20.13 16.54
CA LEU A 623 0.18 -20.30 17.70
C LEU A 623 0.78 -21.26 18.74
N LEU A 624 1.38 -22.36 18.31
CA LEU A 624 2.01 -23.35 19.18
C LEU A 624 3.20 -22.74 19.93
N LEU A 625 4.03 -21.93 19.27
CA LEU A 625 5.11 -21.18 19.93
C LEU A 625 4.56 -20.25 21.02
N GLN A 626 3.43 -19.59 20.79
CA GLN A 626 2.80 -18.73 21.81
C GLN A 626 2.23 -19.54 22.97
N ILE A 627 1.61 -20.69 22.69
CA ILE A 627 1.05 -21.55 23.74
C ILE A 627 2.16 -22.03 24.67
N ILE A 628 3.30 -22.48 24.16
CA ILE A 628 4.38 -23.02 25.02
C ILE A 628 5.19 -21.93 25.75
N SER A 629 5.20 -20.69 25.26
CA SER A 629 6.05 -19.61 25.81
C SER A 629 5.31 -18.47 26.50
N GLY A 630 4.02 -18.26 26.21
CA GLY A 630 3.29 -17.05 26.60
C GLY A 630 3.78 -15.76 25.92
N LYS A 631 4.63 -15.86 24.88
CA LYS A 631 5.23 -14.71 24.17
C LYS A 631 4.33 -14.22 23.02
N LYS A 632 4.34 -12.93 22.73
CA LYS A 632 3.55 -12.29 21.66
C LYS A 632 4.33 -12.18 20.35
N THR A 633 3.66 -12.28 19.21
CA THR A 633 4.26 -12.07 17.89
C THR A 633 4.62 -10.61 17.61
N SER A 634 3.99 -9.65 18.30
CA SER A 634 4.22 -8.21 18.16
C SER A 634 5.45 -7.69 18.90
N CYS A 635 6.13 -8.54 19.68
CA CYS A 635 7.33 -8.16 20.43
C CYS A 635 8.59 -8.70 19.74
N LEU A 636 9.71 -8.01 19.97
CA LEU A 636 11.03 -8.48 19.58
C LEU A 636 11.76 -9.09 20.79
N TYR A 637 12.54 -10.13 20.53
CA TYR A 637 13.19 -10.98 21.52
C TYR A 637 14.71 -11.06 21.29
N GLY A 638 15.39 -11.91 22.05
CA GLY A 638 16.84 -12.04 22.05
C GLY A 638 17.55 -10.98 22.91
N LEU A 639 18.86 -11.14 23.09
CA LEU A 639 19.71 -10.27 23.90
C LEU A 639 19.58 -8.78 23.54
N HIS A 640 19.40 -8.49 22.25
CA HIS A 640 19.29 -7.13 21.71
C HIS A 640 17.85 -6.72 21.35
N LYS A 641 16.83 -7.53 21.67
CA LYS A 641 15.41 -7.28 21.33
C LYS A 641 15.21 -6.90 19.86
N ASN A 642 15.84 -7.63 18.94
CA ASN A 642 15.88 -7.32 17.51
C ASN A 642 15.41 -8.48 16.62
N ILE A 643 15.12 -9.65 17.19
CA ILE A 643 14.67 -10.82 16.44
C ILE A 643 13.19 -11.12 16.72
N ASN A 644 12.48 -11.61 15.71
CA ASN A 644 11.08 -11.98 15.85
C ASN A 644 10.92 -13.28 16.67
N LEU A 645 9.68 -13.60 17.05
CA LEU A 645 9.36 -14.80 17.86
C LEU A 645 9.91 -16.10 17.25
N LEU A 646 9.84 -16.25 15.93
CA LEU A 646 10.22 -17.48 15.22
C LEU A 646 11.74 -17.66 15.24
N GLN A 647 12.47 -16.60 14.91
CA GLN A 647 13.93 -16.60 14.94
C GLN A 647 14.44 -16.81 16.38
N HIS A 648 13.81 -16.18 17.37
CA HIS A 648 14.17 -16.38 18.78
C HIS A 648 13.97 -17.83 19.25
N ALA A 649 12.84 -18.45 18.87
CA ALA A 649 12.60 -19.86 19.15
C ALA A 649 13.67 -20.73 18.47
N TYR A 650 13.95 -20.49 17.19
CA TYR A 650 14.93 -21.28 16.44
C TYR A 650 16.35 -21.17 17.01
N GLU A 651 16.81 -19.97 17.37
CA GLU A 651 18.13 -19.76 17.97
C GLU A 651 18.27 -20.48 19.32
N LEU A 652 17.27 -20.38 20.20
CA LEU A 652 17.28 -21.07 21.48
C LEU A 652 17.22 -22.59 21.31
N TRP A 653 16.41 -23.10 20.38
CA TRP A 653 16.36 -24.53 20.07
C TRP A 653 17.69 -25.03 19.49
N LYS A 654 18.29 -24.31 18.53
CA LYS A 654 19.55 -24.68 17.89
C LYS A 654 20.73 -24.74 18.86
N ASN A 655 20.70 -23.89 19.89
CA ASN A 655 21.74 -23.82 20.92
C ASN A 655 21.45 -24.75 22.14
N ASP A 656 20.48 -25.66 22.04
CA ASP A 656 19.99 -26.54 23.13
C ASP A 656 19.53 -25.79 24.40
N ASN A 657 19.12 -24.53 24.25
CA ASN A 657 18.59 -23.67 25.31
C ASN A 657 17.05 -23.56 25.24
N SER A 658 16.35 -24.60 24.76
CA SER A 658 14.90 -24.59 24.55
C SER A 658 14.10 -24.19 25.79
N MET A 659 14.58 -24.53 26.99
CA MET A 659 13.86 -24.23 28.24
C MET A 659 13.77 -22.73 28.53
N GLU A 660 14.70 -21.91 28.04
CA GLU A 660 14.65 -20.44 28.19
C GLU A 660 13.50 -19.81 27.38
N PHE A 661 13.04 -20.51 26.33
CA PHE A 661 11.93 -20.06 25.52
C PHE A 661 10.57 -20.29 26.20
N MET A 662 10.47 -21.35 27.01
CA MET A 662 9.20 -21.83 27.59
C MET A 662 8.67 -20.88 28.66
N ASP A 663 7.36 -20.95 28.89
CA ASP A 663 6.75 -20.28 30.03
C ASP A 663 7.23 -20.96 31.34
N PRO A 664 7.91 -20.25 32.25
CA PRO A 664 8.47 -20.84 33.46
C PRO A 664 7.44 -21.46 34.40
N SER A 665 6.14 -21.14 34.25
CA SER A 665 5.08 -21.75 35.05
C SER A 665 4.68 -23.15 34.58
N LEU A 666 5.27 -23.68 33.52
CA LEU A 666 4.91 -24.96 32.93
C LEU A 666 5.82 -26.10 33.40
N ASP A 667 5.19 -27.26 33.61
CA ASP A 667 5.85 -28.50 33.99
C ASP A 667 5.28 -29.64 33.14
N ASP A 668 6.14 -30.29 32.37
CA ASP A 668 5.80 -31.41 31.49
C ASP A 668 6.28 -32.77 31.99
N THR A 669 6.73 -32.86 33.24
CA THR A 669 7.22 -34.11 33.85
C THR A 669 6.20 -35.24 33.77
N SER A 670 4.93 -34.94 34.04
CA SER A 670 3.81 -35.90 34.03
C SER A 670 3.09 -36.07 32.69
N SER A 671 3.47 -35.29 31.67
CA SER A 671 2.82 -35.31 30.35
C SER A 671 3.62 -36.13 29.34
N THR A 672 2.92 -36.86 28.46
CA THR A 672 3.55 -37.53 27.31
C THR A 672 3.87 -36.56 26.17
N CYS A 673 3.16 -35.43 26.09
CA CYS A 673 3.45 -34.37 25.15
C CYS A 673 4.48 -33.43 25.79
N LYS A 674 5.75 -33.54 25.37
CA LYS A 674 6.86 -32.75 25.93
C LYS A 674 6.97 -31.37 25.30
N MET A 675 7.32 -30.36 26.10
CA MET A 675 7.47 -28.97 25.65
C MET A 675 8.52 -28.83 24.55
N LYS A 676 9.66 -29.53 24.67
CA LYS A 676 10.70 -29.55 23.65
C LYS A 676 10.19 -30.12 22.31
N THR A 677 9.40 -31.19 22.36
CA THR A 677 8.75 -31.78 21.17
C THR A 677 7.80 -30.78 20.52
N CYS A 678 6.94 -30.11 21.31
CA CYS A 678 6.06 -29.06 20.80
C CYS A 678 6.82 -27.92 20.12
N MET A 679 7.94 -27.47 20.70
CA MET A 679 8.78 -26.44 20.11
C MET A 679 9.36 -26.87 18.75
N GLN A 680 9.87 -28.10 18.67
CA GLN A 680 10.45 -28.63 17.43
C GLN A 680 9.38 -28.79 16.34
N VAL A 681 8.20 -29.32 16.67
CA VAL A 681 7.06 -29.40 15.75
C VAL A 681 6.61 -28.01 15.31
N ALA A 682 6.56 -27.02 16.22
CA ALA A 682 6.23 -25.65 15.87
C ALA A 682 7.23 -25.05 14.87
N LEU A 683 8.52 -25.31 15.06
CA LEU A 683 9.58 -24.87 14.14
C LEU A 683 9.47 -25.52 12.75
N LEU A 684 9.11 -26.81 12.68
CA LEU A 684 8.82 -27.49 11.41
C LEU A 684 7.64 -26.84 10.67
N CYS A 685 6.62 -26.39 11.40
CA CYS A 685 5.45 -25.72 10.85
C CYS A 685 5.75 -24.32 10.30
N VAL A 686 6.75 -23.60 10.83
CA VAL A 686 7.05 -22.20 10.45
C VAL A 686 8.21 -22.04 9.46
N GLN A 687 8.63 -23.11 8.79
CA GLN A 687 9.73 -23.06 7.81
C GLN A 687 9.42 -22.14 6.62
N GLU A 688 10.47 -21.51 6.07
CA GLU A 688 10.38 -20.55 4.96
C GLU A 688 9.69 -21.15 3.73
N ARG A 689 10.08 -22.38 3.36
CA ARG A 689 9.45 -23.11 2.25
C ARG A 689 8.24 -23.87 2.75
N TRP A 690 7.08 -23.59 2.17
CA TRP A 690 5.82 -24.28 2.44
C TRP A 690 5.83 -25.77 2.08
N GLU A 691 6.70 -26.24 1.18
CA GLU A 691 6.85 -27.67 0.88
C GLU A 691 7.43 -28.44 2.07
N ASP A 692 8.36 -27.83 2.79
CA ASP A 692 9.09 -28.44 3.91
C ASP A 692 8.25 -28.56 5.18
N ARG A 693 7.12 -27.82 5.25
CA ARG A 693 6.21 -27.86 6.40
C ARG A 693 5.44 -29.19 6.42
N PRO A 694 5.21 -29.82 7.58
CA PRO A 694 4.39 -31.03 7.67
C PRO A 694 2.92 -30.75 7.33
N SER A 695 2.16 -31.80 7.03
CA SER A 695 0.70 -31.79 7.04
C SER A 695 0.17 -31.80 8.49
N MET A 696 -1.08 -31.39 8.71
CA MET A 696 -1.67 -31.47 10.06
C MET A 696 -1.78 -32.90 10.60
N LEU A 697 -1.83 -33.91 9.70
CA LEU A 697 -1.80 -35.32 10.08
C LEU A 697 -0.43 -35.73 10.65
N GLU A 698 0.65 -35.34 9.98
CA GLU A 698 2.01 -35.55 10.47
C GLU A 698 2.26 -34.78 11.77
N VAL A 699 1.77 -33.53 11.88
CA VAL A 699 1.82 -32.74 13.13
C VAL A 699 1.12 -33.48 14.26
N SER A 700 -0.09 -34.00 14.04
CA SER A 700 -0.82 -34.76 15.06
C SER A 700 -0.08 -36.04 15.47
N SER A 701 0.60 -36.72 14.53
CA SER A 701 1.40 -37.90 14.84
C SER A 701 2.61 -37.55 15.70
N MET A 702 3.37 -36.51 15.31
CA MET A 702 4.56 -36.06 16.04
C MET A 702 4.25 -35.54 17.45
N LEU A 703 3.06 -34.96 17.67
CA LEU A 703 2.66 -34.48 18.99
C LEU A 703 2.19 -35.62 19.93
N LYS A 704 1.82 -36.79 19.39
CA LYS A 704 1.29 -37.93 20.15
C LYS A 704 2.31 -39.05 20.40
N ASN A 705 3.29 -39.23 19.52
CA ASN A 705 4.26 -40.32 19.60
C ASN A 705 5.58 -39.84 20.23
N GLU A 706 5.97 -40.42 21.37
CA GLU A 706 7.27 -40.14 22.02
C GLU A 706 8.46 -40.84 21.34
N THR A 707 8.21 -41.89 20.54
CA THR A 707 9.25 -42.80 20.01
C THR A 707 9.75 -42.45 18.61
N ASP A 708 9.05 -41.57 17.89
CA ASP A 708 9.42 -41.21 16.52
C ASP A 708 10.41 -40.04 16.54
N SER A 709 11.55 -40.20 15.88
CA SER A 709 12.53 -39.12 15.72
C SER A 709 11.90 -37.95 14.96
N VAL A 710 11.59 -36.86 15.68
CA VAL A 710 11.08 -35.63 15.06
C VAL A 710 12.16 -35.05 14.13
N PRO A 711 11.82 -34.69 12.87
CA PRO A 711 12.78 -34.12 11.94
C PRO A 711 13.43 -32.84 12.46
N VAL A 712 14.67 -32.59 12.05
CA VAL A 712 15.41 -31.37 12.38
C VAL A 712 14.83 -30.21 11.55
N PRO A 713 14.27 -29.15 12.17
CA PRO A 713 13.73 -28.01 11.45
C PRO A 713 14.82 -27.19 10.74
N ASN A 714 14.51 -26.74 9.52
CA ASN A 714 15.29 -25.72 8.83
C ASN A 714 15.02 -24.32 9.40
N LEU A 715 15.70 -23.32 8.84
CA LEU A 715 15.52 -21.91 9.20
C LEU A 715 14.04 -21.49 9.07
N PRO A 716 13.44 -20.86 10.10
CA PRO A 716 12.07 -20.42 10.05
C PRO A 716 11.92 -19.23 9.10
N ALA A 717 10.68 -19.01 8.65
CA ALA A 717 10.35 -17.92 7.76
C ALA A 717 10.73 -16.55 8.37
N PHE A 718 11.06 -15.59 7.49
CA PHE A 718 11.37 -14.20 7.88
C PHE A 718 12.59 -14.05 8.82
N SER A 719 13.52 -15.01 8.81
CA SER A 719 14.79 -14.93 9.55
C SER A 719 15.77 -13.93 8.92
N THR A 720 16.51 -13.21 9.76
CA THR A 720 17.48 -12.18 9.34
C THR A 720 18.82 -12.74 8.86
N CYS A 721 19.22 -13.93 9.32
CA CYS A 721 20.44 -14.61 8.89
C CYS A 721 20.17 -15.52 7.69
N ARG A 722 20.49 -15.07 6.46
CA ARG A 722 20.66 -16.00 5.33
C ARG A 722 22.06 -16.60 5.39
N SER A 723 22.18 -17.92 5.48
CA SER A 723 23.46 -18.60 5.27
C SER A 723 23.96 -18.34 3.84
N PRO A 724 25.27 -18.13 3.63
CA PRO A 724 25.86 -17.94 2.29
C PRO A 724 25.56 -19.10 1.31
N ASP A 725 25.23 -20.29 1.80
CA ASP A 725 25.13 -21.51 0.99
C ASP A 725 23.83 -21.68 0.18
N SER A 726 22.84 -20.81 0.36
CA SER A 726 21.57 -20.90 -0.40
C SER A 726 21.54 -20.06 -1.68
N GLN A 727 22.66 -19.50 -2.14
CA GLN A 727 22.73 -18.74 -3.39
C GLN A 727 22.92 -19.57 -4.67
N ASN A 728 22.91 -20.91 -4.62
CA ASN A 728 23.26 -21.74 -5.79
C ASN A 728 22.15 -22.60 -6.41
N ILE A 729 20.87 -22.32 -6.17
CA ILE A 729 19.79 -23.03 -6.89
C ILE A 729 18.67 -22.06 -7.29
N CYS A 730 18.93 -21.20 -8.28
CA CYS A 730 17.98 -20.87 -9.35
C CYS A 730 18.66 -19.96 -10.41
N SER A 731 19.66 -20.49 -11.10
CA SER A 731 19.95 -20.05 -12.46
C SER A 731 19.42 -21.13 -13.39
N SER A 732 18.18 -20.99 -13.86
CA SER A 732 17.73 -21.69 -15.06
C SER A 732 18.53 -21.10 -16.22
N ALA A 733 19.74 -21.61 -16.42
CA ALA A 733 20.48 -21.43 -17.65
C ALA A 733 19.68 -22.15 -18.74
N GLU A 734 19.15 -21.36 -19.68
CA GLU A 734 18.66 -21.86 -20.96
C GLU A 734 19.78 -22.69 -21.61
N LEU A 735 19.52 -23.98 -21.77
CA LEU A 735 20.27 -24.88 -22.62
C LEU A 735 20.11 -24.42 -24.08
N CYS A 736 20.94 -23.48 -24.52
CA CYS A 736 21.20 -23.28 -25.94
C CYS A 736 22.30 -24.26 -26.38
N SER A 737 21.89 -25.30 -27.10
CA SER A 737 22.79 -26.21 -27.82
C SER A 737 23.56 -25.43 -28.88
N VAL A 738 24.87 -25.24 -28.67
CA VAL A 738 25.79 -24.71 -29.69
C VAL A 738 26.28 -25.87 -30.52
N ASN A 739 25.86 -25.93 -31.78
CA ASN A 739 26.43 -26.86 -32.75
C ASN A 739 27.89 -26.51 -33.02
N MET A 740 28.74 -27.51 -32.83
CA MET A 740 30.15 -27.54 -33.19
C MET A 740 30.33 -27.45 -34.71
N LEU A 741 30.98 -26.40 -35.20
CA LEU A 741 31.70 -26.41 -36.48
C LEU A 741 33.03 -25.64 -36.36
N THR A 742 34.00 -26.18 -37.08
CA THR A 742 35.44 -26.14 -36.85
C THR A 742 36.14 -24.93 -37.51
N ILE A 743 37.09 -24.36 -36.76
CA ILE A 743 38.35 -23.67 -37.12
C ILE A 743 38.55 -23.22 -38.59
N THR A 744 38.81 -21.93 -38.79
CA THR A 744 40.03 -21.47 -39.48
C THR A 744 40.34 -20.00 -39.17
N GLN A 745 41.63 -19.75 -39.00
CA GLN A 745 42.28 -18.53 -38.58
C GLN A 745 42.75 -17.81 -39.84
N GLU A 746 42.34 -16.56 -40.08
CA GLU A 746 43.02 -15.67 -41.02
C GLU A 746 43.12 -14.25 -40.45
N ILE A 747 44.36 -13.75 -40.42
CA ILE A 747 44.72 -12.36 -40.17
C ILE A 747 45.16 -11.79 -41.52
N PRO A 748 44.62 -10.66 -41.97
CA PRO A 748 45.31 -9.82 -42.94
C PRO A 748 45.88 -8.57 -42.26
N ARG A 749 47.03 -8.13 -42.79
CA ARG A 749 47.74 -6.89 -42.46
C ARG A 749 46.88 -5.64 -42.64
#